data_AF-A0A8J8P6L6-F1
#
_entry.id   AF-A0A8J8P6L6-F1
#
_cell.length_a   1.000
_cell.length_b   1.000
_cell.length_c   1.000
_cell.angle_alpha   90.00
_cell.angle_beta   90.00
_cell.angle_gamma   90.00
#
_symmetry.space_group_name_H-M   'P 1'
#
loop_
_entity.id
_entity.type
_entity.pdbx_description
1 polymer ?
#
loop_
_entity_poly.entity_id
_entity_poly.type
_entity_poly.pdbx_seq_one_letter_code
_entity_poly.pdbx_strand_id
1 'polypeptide(L)'
;MFVSGILQITYSTFERIAALDGGVFHISERSEIRINGSKFAHNFALKNGVFKISGESKFTIEDNQFESNQVIQSNSIGQVFQVLDSGVFRNNNFIKNKVGLDDGMKSIISPLGIAIEIVSTSALILFESCLFQDNTSPSGTPNIQLFKTENVQILKTVFLNSASKQQMRNYGGFLNVLSRSNVIVSESSFTNGVAVQGGAIYIQGEGSVTISETLFLSNSATFSGGAIYADSFSELIINKKSKFKENRASKSGDSILTANSLGGVLKLSDSHFFASVSSNFVFADSINEVDFFDSDFSLSIQKSEALGKSGGVHLIDIVRLQIITTKFEQLHGSYSAGGGALIIEQTDFSLNSEGLIKDCHFNGAYAETNGGALSILNNYKLEVSNTTFTMNTAKVSGGAIFYTCSSGGLCMVDLNGIVFTQNKADYEGGAIKWTHFEPLMSSITFNSNQAGTYGDNIASVARELIKIEEDQIGQKSLTRRSLISANKSASIENVQSGGSVELFFALVDKYGTFITSDNKSKLIIKTNTSGNEKYVPVLESATEFTAKSGIFWLEDLVLISQPNSSQKLIFYTDGIDLNLPDNKAVMAQSKNESINYQDQAQNSLSIDIKLRQCLVGEQMLQNGRCQICPSGQYSLESQTEPYSCKECQDQVSECIGGKELYPLPGYWRSSNHTDLFLACLYPPACIGRSQIENSTQTECAEGYQGILCANCQYGYSKSYDSNRCSKCPDNLENILLIAVFIIVFLVVITILVRSNIQNESQEKNFLPVFLRILLNHLQILSLTASFDFDWPEQLSNFYKSIQPASDVSTQLLSIDCLLESDEFKEISSHYRVYQVKVIFLAILPILIIIGSAMVWIIIFKVKSRFTSVPIDKEIPQIELFPSKKSSDYLSGKMREFAESDLVIIPKYSSDVLKKEQSDLFMSPKSGASSIKKQSSSKLSQGEISKEEIFELQEYKQSPNKGQITSTIIVILFLIHPSVTQEMFAIFKQVNQFYHAFIVAKRLKGFHDFHKIQRLFVMKDSISLLLIGLPFQVSWSIVQASLSQEYQFSSKIDSSQASKVQSSAMASFTTDIKLDLPNTGRWSSSIER
;
A
#
# COMPACT_ATOMS: atom_id res chain seq x y z
N MET A 1 -95.53 1.49 24.00
CA MET A 1 -96.42 0.69 24.86
C MET A 1 -95.63 0.19 26.06
N PHE A 2 -96.16 0.29 27.29
CA PHE A 2 -95.52 -0.31 28.46
C PHE A 2 -95.94 -1.77 28.61
N VAL A 3 -95.02 -2.65 29.00
CA VAL A 3 -95.24 -4.10 29.09
C VAL A 3 -94.74 -4.63 30.44
N SER A 4 -95.62 -5.39 31.10
CA SER A 4 -95.38 -6.18 32.31
C SER A 4 -96.01 -7.56 32.11
N GLY A 5 -95.24 -8.64 32.28
CA GLY A 5 -95.68 -10.02 32.06
C GLY A 5 -95.18 -10.63 30.74
N ILE A 6 -95.97 -11.52 30.13
CA ILE A 6 -95.58 -12.23 28.89
C ILE A 6 -96.23 -11.55 27.68
N LEU A 7 -95.42 -11.18 26.67
CA LEU A 7 -95.90 -10.62 25.41
C LEU A 7 -95.28 -11.34 24.20
N GLN A 8 -96.12 -11.92 23.36
CA GLN A 8 -95.74 -12.54 22.10
C GLN A 8 -96.29 -11.73 20.91
N ILE A 9 -95.42 -11.46 19.93
CA ILE A 9 -95.71 -10.72 18.70
C ILE A 9 -95.24 -11.57 17.52
N THR A 10 -96.08 -11.71 16.50
CA THR A 10 -95.76 -12.46 15.28
C THR A 10 -96.26 -11.72 14.05
N TYR A 11 -95.46 -11.68 12.98
CA TYR A 11 -95.84 -11.17 11.65
C TYR A 11 -96.56 -9.81 11.64
N SER A 12 -96.13 -8.90 12.52
CA SER A 12 -96.77 -7.60 12.76
C SER A 12 -95.94 -6.44 12.19
N THR A 13 -96.59 -5.34 11.79
CA THR A 13 -95.91 -4.15 11.26
C THR A 13 -96.17 -2.92 12.14
N PHE A 14 -95.09 -2.29 12.59
CA PHE A 14 -95.08 -1.07 13.39
C PHE A 14 -94.38 0.03 12.58
N GLU A 15 -95.13 0.98 12.03
CA GLU A 15 -94.59 2.07 11.20
C GLU A 15 -95.00 3.46 11.70
N ARG A 16 -94.05 4.42 11.67
CA ARG A 16 -94.23 5.86 11.98
C ARG A 16 -94.77 6.15 13.38
N ILE A 17 -94.55 5.25 14.34
CA ILE A 17 -94.90 5.49 15.75
C ILE A 17 -93.92 6.51 16.33
N ALA A 18 -94.43 7.50 17.07
CA ALA A 18 -93.64 8.57 17.68
C ALA A 18 -93.84 8.61 19.21
N ALA A 19 -92.75 8.66 19.99
CA ALA A 19 -92.83 8.72 21.46
C ALA A 19 -91.75 9.60 22.13
N LEU A 20 -91.92 9.83 23.43
CA LEU A 20 -90.96 10.53 24.30
C LEU A 20 -89.85 9.58 24.82
N ASP A 21 -90.23 8.40 25.30
CA ASP A 21 -89.32 7.33 25.75
C ASP A 21 -89.93 5.96 25.37
N GLY A 22 -89.12 5.04 24.82
CA GLY A 22 -89.56 3.68 24.46
C GLY A 22 -90.50 3.64 23.25
N GLY A 23 -89.98 4.05 22.09
CA GLY A 23 -90.70 4.37 20.85
C GLY A 23 -91.88 3.46 20.50
N VAL A 24 -91.67 2.14 20.50
CA VAL A 24 -92.75 1.15 20.28
C VAL A 24 -93.02 0.36 21.55
N PHE A 25 -91.99 -0.16 22.23
CA PHE A 25 -92.12 -0.93 23.47
C PHE A 25 -91.15 -0.51 24.57
N HIS A 26 -91.66 -0.35 25.79
CA HIS A 26 -90.91 -0.19 27.04
C HIS A 26 -91.30 -1.34 27.97
N ILE A 27 -90.30 -2.11 28.38
CA ILE A 27 -90.45 -3.46 28.93
C ILE A 27 -89.73 -3.49 30.27
N SER A 28 -90.43 -3.93 31.32
CA SER A 28 -89.89 -3.94 32.68
C SER A 28 -90.45 -5.11 33.51
N GLU A 29 -90.18 -5.12 34.81
CA GLU A 29 -90.88 -5.98 35.80
C GLU A 29 -90.78 -7.50 35.51
N ARG A 30 -89.59 -8.01 35.17
CA ARG A 30 -89.33 -9.45 34.88
C ARG A 30 -90.22 -10.02 33.77
N SER A 31 -90.50 -9.22 32.74
CA SER A 31 -91.30 -9.62 31.59
C SER A 31 -90.60 -10.67 30.72
N GLU A 32 -91.37 -11.46 29.97
CA GLU A 32 -90.85 -12.32 28.89
C GLU A 32 -91.43 -11.89 27.54
N ILE A 33 -90.55 -11.63 26.56
CA ILE A 33 -90.96 -11.17 25.23
C ILE A 33 -90.45 -12.08 24.11
N ARG A 34 -91.34 -12.36 23.16
CA ARG A 34 -91.06 -13.15 21.95
C ARG A 34 -91.57 -12.41 20.72
N ILE A 35 -90.69 -12.00 19.82
CA ILE A 35 -91.04 -11.25 18.61
C ILE A 35 -90.51 -12.00 17.39
N ASN A 36 -91.40 -12.53 16.55
CA ASN A 36 -91.02 -13.24 15.33
C ASN A 36 -91.54 -12.55 14.05
N GLY A 37 -90.72 -12.51 13.00
CA GLY A 37 -91.18 -12.22 11.62
C GLY A 37 -91.79 -10.84 11.39
N SER A 38 -91.51 -9.87 12.26
CA SER A 38 -92.20 -8.58 12.34
C SER A 38 -91.35 -7.41 11.81
N LYS A 39 -92.00 -6.34 11.35
CA LYS A 39 -91.35 -5.16 10.76
C LYS A 39 -91.56 -3.90 11.61
N PHE A 40 -90.48 -3.15 11.82
CA PHE A 40 -90.43 -1.90 12.55
C PHE A 40 -89.77 -0.84 11.65
N ALA A 41 -90.59 0.03 11.04
CA ALA A 41 -90.14 0.97 10.01
C ALA A 41 -90.40 2.44 10.36
N HIS A 42 -89.47 3.34 10.09
CA HIS A 42 -89.67 4.79 10.22
C HIS A 42 -90.17 5.27 11.61
N ASN A 43 -89.97 4.48 12.68
CA ASN A 43 -90.41 4.86 14.02
C ASN A 43 -89.46 5.91 14.63
N PHE A 44 -89.98 6.67 15.59
CA PHE A 44 -89.37 7.90 16.09
C PHE A 44 -89.43 7.95 17.62
N ALA A 45 -88.33 8.30 18.29
CA ALA A 45 -88.41 8.73 19.68
C ALA A 45 -87.39 9.81 20.06
N LEU A 46 -87.69 10.54 21.14
CA LEU A 46 -86.74 11.46 21.77
C LEU A 46 -85.74 10.74 22.69
N LYS A 47 -86.11 9.56 23.21
CA LYS A 47 -85.25 8.61 23.94
C LYS A 47 -85.71 7.17 23.62
N ASN A 48 -84.77 6.23 23.54
CA ASN A 48 -85.01 4.78 23.33
C ASN A 48 -85.95 4.47 22.14
N GLY A 49 -85.40 4.55 20.92
CA GLY A 49 -86.07 4.73 19.63
C GLY A 49 -87.15 3.73 19.22
N VAL A 50 -87.00 2.45 19.57
CA VAL A 50 -87.97 1.39 19.25
C VAL A 50 -88.22 0.53 20.49
N PHE A 51 -87.16 0.13 21.20
CA PHE A 51 -87.23 -0.73 22.37
C PHE A 51 -86.43 -0.21 23.56
N LYS A 52 -86.96 -0.49 24.76
CA LYS A 52 -86.26 -0.35 26.05
C LYS A 52 -86.58 -1.56 26.90
N ILE A 53 -85.58 -2.40 27.19
CA ILE A 53 -85.70 -3.65 27.95
C ILE A 53 -84.96 -3.51 29.27
N SER A 54 -85.66 -3.75 30.38
CA SER A 54 -85.19 -3.49 31.74
C SER A 54 -85.77 -4.44 32.79
N GLY A 55 -85.18 -4.45 33.99
CA GLY A 55 -85.80 -4.99 35.19
C GLY A 55 -85.85 -6.51 35.22
N GLU A 56 -84.73 -7.18 34.91
CA GLU A 56 -84.56 -8.64 34.89
C GLU A 56 -85.48 -9.35 33.88
N SER A 57 -85.83 -8.67 32.78
CA SER A 57 -86.69 -9.21 31.71
C SER A 57 -85.94 -10.15 30.77
N LYS A 58 -86.66 -11.00 30.03
CA LYS A 58 -86.11 -11.89 29.00
C LYS A 58 -86.70 -11.59 27.63
N PHE A 59 -85.88 -11.64 26.59
CA PHE A 59 -86.35 -11.43 25.22
C PHE A 59 -85.77 -12.42 24.21
N THR A 60 -86.58 -12.75 23.21
CA THR A 60 -86.22 -13.53 22.03
C THR A 60 -86.81 -12.83 20.82
N ILE A 61 -85.95 -12.29 19.97
CA ILE A 61 -86.31 -11.45 18.82
C ILE A 61 -85.72 -12.13 17.58
N GLU A 62 -86.57 -12.70 16.71
CA GLU A 62 -86.16 -13.60 15.63
C GLU A 62 -86.82 -13.20 14.29
N ASP A 63 -86.05 -13.22 13.19
CA ASP A 63 -86.53 -12.98 11.81
C ASP A 63 -87.17 -11.59 11.56
N ASN A 64 -86.80 -10.55 12.31
CA ASN A 64 -87.43 -9.21 12.22
C ASN A 64 -86.66 -8.22 11.32
N GLN A 65 -87.36 -7.21 10.81
CA GLN A 65 -86.75 -6.08 10.08
C GLN A 65 -86.91 -4.77 10.85
N PHE A 66 -85.79 -4.10 11.16
CA PHE A 66 -85.72 -2.79 11.80
C PHE A 66 -85.14 -1.78 10.80
N GLU A 67 -86.01 -1.03 10.12
CA GLU A 67 -85.66 -0.19 8.97
C GLU A 67 -85.89 1.32 9.22
N SER A 68 -84.86 2.13 9.00
CA SER A 68 -84.96 3.61 8.99
C SER A 68 -85.58 4.23 10.25
N ASN A 69 -85.46 3.58 11.42
CA ASN A 69 -85.95 4.14 12.69
C ASN A 69 -85.00 5.23 13.19
N GLN A 70 -85.55 6.28 13.80
CA GLN A 70 -84.80 7.49 14.17
C GLN A 70 -84.94 7.86 15.66
N VAL A 71 -83.84 8.32 16.24
CA VAL A 71 -83.81 9.00 17.56
C VAL A 71 -83.35 10.43 17.38
N ILE A 72 -84.02 11.40 18.03
CA ILE A 72 -83.56 12.81 18.11
C ILE A 72 -83.20 13.17 19.56
N GLN A 73 -82.01 13.70 19.76
CA GLN A 73 -81.34 13.72 21.05
C GLN A 73 -81.58 14.99 21.87
N SER A 74 -82.07 14.83 23.10
CA SER A 74 -82.41 15.91 24.04
C SER A 74 -81.68 15.76 25.40
N ASN A 75 -80.36 15.97 25.38
CA ASN A 75 -79.45 15.95 26.54
C ASN A 75 -79.18 14.58 27.23
N SER A 76 -79.30 13.44 26.53
CA SER A 76 -78.84 12.13 27.05
C SER A 76 -78.35 11.22 25.91
N ILE A 77 -77.71 10.09 26.25
CA ILE A 77 -77.31 9.07 25.26
C ILE A 77 -78.56 8.65 24.44
N GLY A 78 -78.43 8.68 23.12
CA GLY A 78 -79.53 8.39 22.18
C GLY A 78 -79.41 6.98 21.64
N GLN A 79 -80.37 6.11 21.97
CA GLN A 79 -80.31 4.66 21.71
C GLN A 79 -81.54 4.24 20.92
N VAL A 80 -81.41 3.41 19.88
CA VAL A 80 -82.58 2.86 19.16
C VAL A 80 -83.15 1.65 19.93
N PHE A 81 -82.28 0.89 20.60
CA PHE A 81 -82.57 -0.20 21.52
C PHE A 81 -81.70 -0.02 22.78
N GLN A 82 -82.33 -0.10 23.96
CA GLN A 82 -81.63 -0.25 25.24
C GLN A 82 -81.90 -1.63 25.81
N VAL A 83 -80.85 -2.35 26.21
CA VAL A 83 -80.94 -3.69 26.81
C VAL A 83 -80.12 -3.75 28.10
N LEU A 84 -80.80 -4.05 29.22
CA LEU A 84 -80.19 -4.21 30.54
C LEU A 84 -80.17 -5.68 31.03
N ASP A 85 -80.78 -6.60 30.27
CA ASP A 85 -81.07 -7.98 30.71
C ASP A 85 -80.74 -9.02 29.61
N SER A 86 -80.94 -10.32 29.90
CA SER A 86 -80.62 -11.42 28.99
C SER A 86 -81.57 -11.56 27.80
N GLY A 87 -81.03 -11.92 26.62
CA GLY A 87 -81.87 -12.32 25.49
C GLY A 87 -81.13 -12.62 24.20
N VAL A 88 -81.90 -12.93 23.16
CA VAL A 88 -81.38 -13.43 21.87
C VAL A 88 -81.95 -12.62 20.71
N PHE A 89 -81.08 -12.23 19.78
CA PHE A 89 -81.40 -11.71 18.46
C PHE A 89 -80.97 -12.74 17.39
N ARG A 90 -81.93 -13.36 16.67
CA ARG A 90 -81.64 -14.21 15.50
C ARG A 90 -82.15 -13.62 14.19
N ASN A 91 -81.39 -13.76 13.11
CA ASN A 91 -81.84 -13.46 11.74
C ASN A 91 -82.42 -12.03 11.55
N ASN A 92 -82.05 -11.06 12.40
CA ASN A 92 -82.65 -9.73 12.38
C ASN A 92 -81.88 -8.77 11.48
N ASN A 93 -82.61 -7.92 10.75
CA ASN A 93 -82.07 -6.97 9.78
C ASN A 93 -82.20 -5.53 10.30
N PHE A 94 -81.11 -4.95 10.78
CA PHE A 94 -81.01 -3.57 11.25
C PHE A 94 -80.45 -2.66 10.14
N ILE A 95 -81.34 -2.01 9.38
CA ILE A 95 -81.02 -1.31 8.14
C ILE A 95 -81.31 0.20 8.27
N LYS A 96 -80.32 1.06 7.97
CA LYS A 96 -80.46 2.53 7.85
C LYS A 96 -81.01 3.25 9.08
N ASN A 97 -80.95 2.64 10.26
CA ASN A 97 -81.37 3.27 11.51
C ASN A 97 -80.43 4.42 11.84
N LYS A 98 -80.98 5.51 12.39
CA LYS A 98 -80.28 6.79 12.54
C LYS A 98 -80.44 7.34 13.94
N VAL A 99 -79.33 7.67 14.59
CA VAL A 99 -79.36 8.63 15.71
C VAL A 99 -79.07 10.03 15.16
N GLY A 100 -79.77 11.04 15.67
CA GLY A 100 -79.67 12.42 15.23
C GLY A 100 -79.52 13.38 16.40
N LEU A 101 -78.68 14.39 16.20
CA LEU A 101 -78.70 15.61 17.00
C LEU A 101 -79.97 16.42 16.65
N ASP A 102 -80.48 17.19 17.61
CA ASP A 102 -81.47 18.22 17.36
C ASP A 102 -80.77 19.45 16.73
N ASP A 103 -81.30 19.94 15.60
CA ASP A 103 -80.67 20.99 14.77
C ASP A 103 -80.49 22.33 15.54
N GLY A 104 -81.19 22.52 16.66
CA GLY A 104 -81.03 23.66 17.55
C GLY A 104 -79.79 23.62 18.47
N MET A 105 -79.21 22.45 18.74
CA MET A 105 -78.20 22.30 19.81
C MET A 105 -76.75 22.20 19.30
N LYS A 106 -76.10 23.36 19.13
CA LYS A 106 -74.64 23.48 19.00
C LYS A 106 -73.91 23.27 20.35
N SER A 107 -74.18 22.16 21.03
CA SER A 107 -73.49 21.77 22.26
C SER A 107 -72.01 21.43 21.98
N ILE A 108 -71.12 21.91 22.86
CA ILE A 108 -69.68 21.58 22.81
C ILE A 108 -69.45 20.10 23.16
N ILE A 109 -70.33 19.51 23.97
CA ILE A 109 -70.34 18.08 24.29
C ILE A 109 -71.34 17.39 23.35
N SER A 110 -70.82 16.67 22.36
CA SER A 110 -71.59 15.78 21.48
C SER A 110 -72.02 14.54 22.28
N PRO A 111 -73.31 14.29 22.54
CA PRO A 111 -73.72 13.15 23.36
C PRO A 111 -73.85 11.88 22.49
N LEU A 112 -73.38 10.74 23.02
CA LEU A 112 -73.25 9.50 22.27
C LEU A 112 -74.59 9.03 21.65
N GLY A 113 -74.53 8.60 20.40
CA GLY A 113 -75.63 8.00 19.65
C GLY A 113 -75.30 6.56 19.24
N ILE A 114 -76.25 5.65 19.42
CA ILE A 114 -76.04 4.19 19.35
C ILE A 114 -77.29 3.53 18.75
N ALA A 115 -77.17 2.51 17.90
CA ALA A 115 -78.34 1.71 17.54
C ALA A 115 -78.75 0.80 18.70
N ILE A 116 -77.86 -0.04 19.22
CA ILE A 116 -78.12 -0.94 20.35
C ILE A 116 -77.09 -0.68 21.45
N GLU A 117 -77.54 -0.21 22.63
CA GLU A 117 -76.70 -0.19 23.83
C GLU A 117 -77.06 -1.35 24.76
N ILE A 118 -76.04 -2.06 25.23
CA ILE A 118 -76.15 -3.12 26.24
C ILE A 118 -75.38 -2.67 27.48
N VAL A 119 -76.04 -2.67 28.64
CA VAL A 119 -75.54 -2.04 29.86
C VAL A 119 -75.64 -2.95 31.08
N SER A 120 -74.54 -3.05 31.84
CA SER A 120 -74.50 -3.57 33.23
C SER A 120 -75.17 -4.94 33.43
N THR A 121 -74.90 -5.89 32.53
CA THR A 121 -75.49 -7.23 32.55
C THR A 121 -74.41 -8.33 32.59
N SER A 122 -74.57 -9.27 33.52
CA SER A 122 -73.76 -10.49 33.62
C SER A 122 -74.33 -11.66 32.82
N ALA A 123 -75.55 -11.50 32.26
CA ALA A 123 -76.26 -12.57 31.59
C ALA A 123 -75.99 -12.58 30.08
N LEU A 124 -76.11 -13.77 29.47
CA LEU A 124 -75.86 -13.98 28.05
C LEU A 124 -76.75 -13.09 27.17
N ILE A 125 -76.12 -12.34 26.26
CA ILE A 125 -76.77 -11.77 25.09
C ILE A 125 -76.12 -12.33 23.82
N LEU A 126 -76.96 -12.87 22.93
CA LEU A 126 -76.56 -13.51 21.69
C LEU A 126 -77.12 -12.76 20.48
N PHE A 127 -76.25 -12.37 19.56
CA PHE A 127 -76.58 -12.02 18.19
C PHE A 127 -76.16 -13.19 17.29
N GLU A 128 -77.11 -13.77 16.56
CA GLU A 128 -76.88 -14.91 15.67
C GLU A 128 -77.45 -14.58 14.29
N SER A 129 -76.62 -14.68 13.23
CA SER A 129 -77.05 -14.49 11.84
C SER A 129 -77.73 -13.14 11.55
N CYS A 130 -77.40 -12.08 12.30
CA CYS A 130 -77.99 -10.75 12.11
C CYS A 130 -77.30 -9.95 10.98
N LEU A 131 -78.02 -9.02 10.36
CA LEU A 131 -77.49 -8.04 9.40
C LEU A 131 -77.58 -6.63 9.99
N PHE A 132 -76.49 -5.89 9.85
CA PHE A 132 -76.30 -4.54 10.37
C PHE A 132 -75.79 -3.64 9.24
N GLN A 133 -76.70 -2.95 8.56
CA GLN A 133 -76.41 -2.27 7.30
C GLN A 133 -76.72 -0.76 7.32
N ASP A 134 -75.76 0.06 6.88
CA ASP A 134 -75.93 1.51 6.62
C ASP A 134 -76.50 2.32 7.81
N ASN A 135 -76.35 1.85 9.04
CA ASN A 135 -76.78 2.57 10.24
C ASN A 135 -75.86 3.79 10.48
N THR A 136 -76.38 4.84 11.12
CA THR A 136 -75.67 6.13 11.25
C THR A 136 -75.82 6.77 12.63
N SER A 137 -74.71 7.34 13.14
CA SER A 137 -74.65 8.09 14.40
C SER A 137 -73.73 9.32 14.24
N PRO A 138 -73.98 10.44 14.96
CA PRO A 138 -73.15 11.64 14.95
C PRO A 138 -72.06 11.68 16.04
N SER A 139 -72.04 10.72 16.97
CA SER A 139 -70.90 10.45 17.87
C SER A 139 -71.04 9.07 18.52
N GLY A 140 -69.93 8.37 18.79
CA GLY A 140 -69.96 6.99 19.27
C GLY A 140 -69.97 5.98 18.11
N THR A 141 -70.70 4.87 18.26
CA THR A 141 -70.81 3.81 17.25
C THR A 141 -72.21 3.76 16.63
N PRO A 142 -72.36 3.65 15.30
CA PRO A 142 -73.68 3.56 14.66
C PRO A 142 -74.43 2.25 14.91
N ASN A 143 -73.82 1.25 15.57
CA ASN A 143 -74.36 -0.10 15.67
C ASN A 143 -74.43 -0.59 17.13
N ILE A 144 -73.45 -1.34 17.64
CA ILE A 144 -73.53 -1.97 18.98
C ILE A 144 -72.55 -1.31 19.96
N GLN A 145 -73.02 -0.84 21.11
CA GLN A 145 -72.18 -0.45 22.24
C GLN A 145 -72.43 -1.33 23.45
N LEU A 146 -71.34 -1.81 24.06
CA LEU A 146 -71.34 -2.64 25.25
C LEU A 146 -70.67 -1.88 26.40
N PHE A 147 -71.32 -1.83 27.56
CA PHE A 147 -70.82 -1.14 28.75
C PHE A 147 -71.07 -1.98 30.01
N LYS A 148 -70.00 -2.54 30.60
CA LYS A 148 -70.05 -3.48 31.74
C LYS A 148 -70.88 -4.74 31.43
N THR A 149 -70.42 -5.55 30.49
CA THR A 149 -71.16 -6.74 30.01
C THR A 149 -70.31 -8.01 30.09
N GLU A 150 -70.70 -9.03 30.86
CA GLU A 150 -69.80 -10.17 31.12
C GLU A 150 -69.83 -11.30 30.08
N ASN A 151 -70.88 -11.38 29.23
CA ASN A 151 -71.05 -12.47 28.26
C ASN A 151 -71.88 -12.02 27.03
N VAL A 152 -71.22 -11.39 26.05
CA VAL A 152 -71.84 -11.03 24.76
C VAL A 152 -71.26 -11.86 23.63
N GLN A 153 -72.12 -12.44 22.80
CA GLN A 153 -71.74 -13.32 21.70
C GLN A 153 -72.31 -12.82 20.38
N ILE A 154 -71.46 -12.70 19.36
CA ILE A 154 -71.79 -12.20 18.01
C ILE A 154 -71.35 -13.27 17.01
N LEU A 155 -72.29 -14.09 16.56
CA LEU A 155 -72.06 -15.24 15.70
C LEU A 155 -72.67 -14.97 14.31
N LYS A 156 -71.95 -15.31 13.23
CA LYS A 156 -72.47 -15.29 11.84
C LYS A 156 -73.06 -13.95 11.39
N THR A 157 -72.64 -12.85 12.01
CA THR A 157 -73.29 -11.54 11.89
C THR A 157 -72.54 -10.64 10.90
N VAL A 158 -73.29 -9.95 10.05
CA VAL A 158 -72.76 -9.13 8.95
C VAL A 158 -72.93 -7.65 9.27
N PHE A 159 -71.82 -6.92 9.40
CA PHE A 159 -71.76 -5.47 9.56
C PHE A 159 -71.22 -4.84 8.26
N LEU A 160 -72.00 -3.94 7.66
CA LEU A 160 -71.73 -3.41 6.32
C LEU A 160 -72.15 -1.94 6.18
N ASN A 161 -71.28 -1.12 5.59
CA ASN A 161 -71.68 0.17 5.00
C ASN A 161 -71.57 0.12 3.48
N SER A 162 -72.63 0.54 2.79
CA SER A 162 -72.70 0.65 1.32
C SER A 162 -72.00 1.91 0.79
N ALA A 163 -71.72 2.89 1.65
CA ALA A 163 -71.03 4.12 1.30
C ALA A 163 -70.05 4.56 2.39
N SER A 164 -68.78 4.72 2.04
CA SER A 164 -67.68 5.18 2.90
C SER A 164 -67.73 6.69 3.21
N LYS A 165 -68.87 7.16 3.74
CA LYS A 165 -69.02 8.55 4.17
C LYS A 165 -68.29 8.77 5.50
N GLN A 166 -67.54 9.88 5.60
CA GLN A 166 -66.92 10.30 6.85
C GLN A 166 -68.01 10.60 7.90
N GLN A 167 -68.20 9.69 8.85
CA GLN A 167 -69.00 9.95 10.05
C GLN A 167 -68.13 10.75 11.03
N MET A 168 -68.46 12.04 11.24
CA MET A 168 -67.66 12.92 12.10
C MET A 168 -67.76 12.48 13.57
N ARG A 169 -66.62 12.34 14.25
CA ARG A 169 -66.49 12.07 15.70
C ARG A 169 -66.98 10.67 16.19
N ASN A 170 -66.97 9.66 15.31
CA ASN A 170 -67.31 8.30 15.71
C ASN A 170 -66.09 7.48 16.16
N TYR A 171 -66.31 6.59 17.13
CA TYR A 171 -65.37 5.58 17.61
C TYR A 171 -66.04 4.22 17.45
N GLY A 172 -65.32 3.23 16.92
CA GLY A 172 -65.87 1.90 16.62
C GLY A 172 -66.92 1.97 15.52
N GLY A 173 -66.52 1.82 14.26
CA GLY A 173 -67.44 1.95 13.12
C GLY A 173 -68.62 0.96 13.13
N PHE A 174 -68.56 -0.10 13.93
CA PHE A 174 -69.65 -1.07 14.15
C PHE A 174 -69.79 -1.59 15.61
N LEU A 175 -68.72 -1.60 16.41
CA LEU A 175 -68.76 -2.16 17.77
C LEU A 175 -67.89 -1.36 18.75
N ASN A 176 -68.48 -0.94 19.87
CA ASN A 176 -67.78 -0.38 21.03
C ASN A 176 -67.81 -1.37 22.21
N VAL A 177 -66.65 -1.68 22.77
CA VAL A 177 -66.47 -2.58 23.92
C VAL A 177 -65.85 -1.80 25.08
N LEU A 178 -66.69 -1.36 26.03
CA LEU A 178 -66.30 -0.39 27.05
C LEU A 178 -66.43 -0.94 28.48
N SER A 179 -65.53 -0.53 29.37
CA SER A 179 -65.64 -0.70 30.83
C SER A 179 -65.91 -2.14 31.30
N ARG A 180 -64.91 -3.02 31.23
CA ARG A 180 -64.99 -4.45 31.57
C ARG A 180 -66.14 -5.16 30.87
N SER A 181 -66.12 -5.09 29.54
CA SER A 181 -67.03 -5.82 28.66
C SER A 181 -66.30 -6.97 27.95
N ASN A 182 -66.87 -8.17 28.00
CA ASN A 182 -66.34 -9.39 27.39
C ASN A 182 -67.15 -9.78 26.15
N VAL A 183 -66.47 -10.03 25.04
CA VAL A 183 -67.11 -10.31 23.75
C VAL A 183 -66.47 -11.48 23.04
N ILE A 184 -67.30 -12.38 22.50
CA ILE A 184 -66.89 -13.41 21.54
C ILE A 184 -67.51 -13.08 20.18
N VAL A 185 -66.68 -13.03 19.14
CA VAL A 185 -67.08 -12.85 17.75
C VAL A 185 -66.65 -14.06 16.93
N SER A 186 -67.59 -14.72 16.24
CA SER A 186 -67.27 -15.85 15.34
C SER A 186 -67.98 -15.76 13.99
N GLU A 187 -67.35 -16.30 12.95
CA GLU A 187 -67.93 -16.52 11.61
C GLU A 187 -68.54 -15.24 11.00
N SER A 188 -68.10 -14.05 11.43
CA SER A 188 -68.75 -12.77 11.18
C SER A 188 -67.95 -11.91 10.17
N SER A 189 -68.53 -10.79 9.73
CA SER A 189 -67.83 -9.89 8.80
C SER A 189 -68.08 -8.41 9.10
N PHE A 190 -67.03 -7.59 9.06
CA PHE A 190 -67.07 -6.13 9.19
C PHE A 190 -66.50 -5.50 7.92
N THR A 191 -67.34 -4.78 7.17
CA THR A 191 -67.00 -4.28 5.82
C THR A 191 -67.29 -2.79 5.66
N ASN A 192 -66.30 -2.02 5.21
CA ASN A 192 -66.38 -0.56 4.99
C ASN A 192 -66.76 0.24 6.25
N GLY A 193 -66.38 -0.21 7.44
CA GLY A 193 -66.51 0.59 8.66
C GLY A 193 -65.64 1.85 8.59
N VAL A 194 -66.14 3.00 9.07
CA VAL A 194 -65.42 4.29 9.04
C VAL A 194 -65.54 4.99 10.40
N ALA A 195 -64.41 5.24 11.05
CA ALA A 195 -64.35 5.89 12.37
C ALA A 195 -63.14 6.84 12.49
N VAL A 196 -63.00 7.50 13.64
CA VAL A 196 -61.76 8.21 14.02
C VAL A 196 -60.71 7.22 14.51
N GLN A 197 -61.11 6.31 15.40
CA GLN A 197 -60.33 5.17 15.87
C GLN A 197 -61.21 3.91 15.84
N GLY A 198 -60.62 2.77 15.47
CA GLY A 198 -61.35 1.50 15.39
C GLY A 198 -62.35 1.50 14.25
N GLY A 199 -61.88 1.39 13.00
CA GLY A 199 -62.75 1.51 11.83
C GLY A 199 -63.90 0.50 11.81
N ALA A 200 -63.74 -0.66 12.44
CA ALA A 200 -64.83 -1.58 12.79
C ALA A 200 -65.07 -1.66 14.31
N ILE A 201 -64.04 -1.94 15.11
CA ILE A 201 -64.15 -2.21 16.56
C ILE A 201 -63.27 -1.26 17.37
N TYR A 202 -63.82 -0.72 18.45
CA TYR A 202 -63.11 0.08 19.45
C TYR A 202 -63.27 -0.54 20.84
N ILE A 203 -62.16 -0.75 21.55
CA ILE A 203 -62.09 -1.43 22.85
C ILE A 203 -61.43 -0.48 23.86
N GLN A 204 -62.07 -0.23 25.01
CA GLN A 204 -61.47 0.60 26.06
C GLN A 204 -61.87 0.21 27.50
N GLY A 205 -60.88 0.16 28.38
CA GLY A 205 -61.07 0.02 29.83
C GLY A 205 -61.39 -1.41 30.26
N GLU A 206 -60.35 -2.25 30.29
CA GLU A 206 -60.33 -3.61 30.83
C GLU A 206 -61.32 -4.59 30.15
N GLY A 207 -61.74 -4.31 28.91
CA GLY A 207 -62.52 -5.24 28.10
C GLY A 207 -61.69 -6.40 27.55
N SER A 208 -62.34 -7.54 27.29
CA SER A 208 -61.73 -8.74 26.70
C SER A 208 -62.48 -9.14 25.43
N VAL A 209 -61.77 -9.35 24.31
CA VAL A 209 -62.39 -9.64 23.01
C VAL A 209 -61.71 -10.83 22.34
N THR A 210 -62.49 -11.87 22.04
CA THR A 210 -62.07 -13.04 21.26
C THR A 210 -62.72 -13.01 19.88
N ILE A 211 -61.91 -13.13 18.84
CA ILE A 211 -62.32 -13.10 17.43
C ILE A 211 -61.87 -14.39 16.75
N SER A 212 -62.78 -15.02 16.01
CA SER A 212 -62.54 -16.28 15.30
C SER A 212 -63.23 -16.32 13.93
N GLU A 213 -62.60 -16.92 12.92
CA GLU A 213 -63.21 -17.19 11.60
C GLU A 213 -63.87 -15.95 10.94
N THR A 214 -63.36 -14.75 11.24
CA THR A 214 -64.03 -13.46 10.99
C THR A 214 -63.28 -12.63 9.93
N LEU A 215 -64.01 -11.89 9.08
CA LEU A 215 -63.45 -11.05 8.01
C LEU A 215 -63.55 -9.56 8.35
N PHE A 216 -62.43 -8.85 8.29
CA PHE A 216 -62.35 -7.39 8.31
C PHE A 216 -61.89 -6.88 6.94
N LEU A 217 -62.81 -6.30 6.17
CA LEU A 217 -62.57 -5.84 4.79
C LEU A 217 -62.76 -4.32 4.66
N SER A 218 -61.72 -3.63 4.16
CA SER A 218 -61.79 -2.21 3.76
C SER A 218 -62.26 -1.25 4.86
N ASN A 219 -62.04 -1.58 6.13
CA ASN A 219 -62.39 -0.70 7.26
C ASN A 219 -61.32 0.40 7.40
N SER A 220 -61.73 1.62 7.77
CA SER A 220 -60.84 2.77 7.82
C SER A 220 -60.99 3.62 9.08
N ALA A 221 -59.84 4.03 9.63
CA ALA A 221 -59.75 4.95 10.77
C ALA A 221 -59.03 6.24 10.35
N THR A 222 -59.65 7.40 10.58
CA THR A 222 -59.02 8.69 10.24
C THR A 222 -57.82 9.03 11.13
N PHE A 223 -57.61 8.29 12.22
CA PHE A 223 -56.42 8.34 13.07
C PHE A 223 -55.72 6.98 13.17
N SER A 224 -56.28 5.98 13.87
CA SER A 224 -55.56 4.73 14.19
C SER A 224 -56.47 3.51 14.37
N GLY A 225 -55.94 2.31 14.09
CA GLY A 225 -56.68 1.05 14.20
C GLY A 225 -57.74 0.92 13.11
N GLY A 226 -57.31 0.72 11.86
CA GLY A 226 -58.19 0.76 10.68
C GLY A 226 -59.30 -0.28 10.69
N ALA A 227 -59.08 -1.46 11.29
CA ALA A 227 -60.16 -2.36 11.69
C ALA A 227 -60.43 -2.32 13.20
N ILE A 228 -59.39 -2.50 14.03
CA ILE A 228 -59.51 -2.60 15.49
C ILE A 228 -58.60 -1.57 16.17
N TYR A 229 -59.14 -0.86 17.15
CA TYR A 229 -58.39 -0.04 18.10
C TYR A 229 -58.67 -0.55 19.52
N ALA A 230 -57.64 -0.80 20.31
CA ALA A 230 -57.76 -1.17 21.72
C ALA A 230 -56.81 -0.34 22.59
N ASP A 231 -57.31 0.19 23.70
CA ASP A 231 -56.58 1.07 24.61
C ASP A 231 -56.95 0.70 26.05
N SER A 232 -55.96 0.45 26.91
CA SER A 232 -56.19 -0.04 28.28
C SER A 232 -57.13 -1.26 28.33
N PHE A 233 -56.78 -2.35 27.62
CA PHE A 233 -57.63 -3.53 27.39
C PHE A 233 -57.03 -4.80 28.03
N SER A 234 -57.87 -5.73 28.50
CA SER A 234 -57.39 -6.93 29.21
C SER A 234 -56.81 -7.96 28.25
N GLU A 235 -57.58 -8.36 27.23
CA GLU A 235 -57.16 -9.39 26.27
C GLU A 235 -57.79 -9.16 24.89
N LEU A 236 -56.99 -9.35 23.84
CA LEU A 236 -57.45 -9.38 22.44
C LEU A 236 -56.89 -10.65 21.77
N ILE A 237 -57.72 -11.69 21.69
CA ILE A 237 -57.42 -12.93 20.97
C ILE A 237 -58.03 -12.87 19.57
N ILE A 238 -57.23 -13.19 18.57
CA ILE A 238 -57.64 -13.35 17.17
C ILE A 238 -57.11 -14.70 16.68
N ASN A 239 -58.02 -15.59 16.30
CA ASN A 239 -57.67 -16.97 15.94
C ASN A 239 -58.44 -17.50 14.72
N LYS A 240 -58.12 -18.75 14.34
CA LYS A 240 -58.82 -19.58 13.35
C LYS A 240 -59.14 -18.84 12.04
N LYS A 241 -58.15 -18.58 11.19
CA LYS A 241 -58.34 -18.13 9.79
C LYS A 241 -59.10 -16.82 9.65
N SER A 242 -59.07 -16.00 10.70
CA SER A 242 -59.51 -14.61 10.67
C SER A 242 -58.66 -13.81 9.68
N LYS A 243 -59.31 -12.90 8.95
CA LYS A 243 -58.73 -12.25 7.75
C LYS A 243 -58.89 -10.75 7.83
N PHE A 244 -57.78 -10.03 7.72
CA PHE A 244 -57.73 -8.59 7.64
C PHE A 244 -57.28 -8.20 6.23
N LYS A 245 -58.16 -7.54 5.47
CA LYS A 245 -57.93 -7.20 4.07
C LYS A 245 -58.20 -5.72 3.79
N GLU A 246 -57.20 -5.02 3.26
CA GLU A 246 -57.30 -3.62 2.79
C GLU A 246 -57.84 -2.62 3.84
N ASN A 247 -57.71 -2.96 5.13
CA ASN A 247 -58.02 -2.03 6.21
C ASN A 247 -56.92 -0.95 6.30
N ARG A 248 -57.25 0.29 6.69
CA ARG A 248 -56.31 1.42 6.63
C ARG A 248 -56.49 2.48 7.72
N ALA A 249 -55.38 2.99 8.25
CA ALA A 249 -55.34 4.09 9.21
C ALA A 249 -54.49 5.27 8.69
N SER A 250 -54.83 6.51 9.08
CA SER A 250 -54.03 7.68 8.68
C SER A 250 -52.69 7.81 9.42
N LYS A 251 -52.55 7.23 10.63
CA LYS A 251 -51.38 7.38 11.51
C LYS A 251 -50.65 6.05 11.74
N SER A 252 -51.29 5.12 12.45
CA SER A 252 -50.70 3.87 12.93
C SER A 252 -51.73 2.74 13.00
N GLY A 253 -51.33 1.50 12.71
CA GLY A 253 -52.17 0.32 12.80
C GLY A 253 -53.27 0.29 11.74
N ASP A 254 -52.91 -0.04 10.49
CA ASP A 254 -53.82 -0.17 9.35
C ASP A 254 -54.89 -1.24 9.58
N SER A 255 -54.56 -2.36 10.24
CA SER A 255 -55.57 -3.32 10.71
C SER A 255 -55.81 -3.19 12.21
N ILE A 256 -54.76 -3.26 13.04
CA ILE A 256 -54.87 -3.28 14.50
C ILE A 256 -53.96 -2.21 15.10
N LEU A 257 -54.49 -1.42 16.04
CA LEU A 257 -53.68 -0.73 17.04
C LEU A 257 -54.08 -1.17 18.45
N THR A 258 -53.09 -1.47 19.27
CA THR A 258 -53.22 -1.82 20.69
C THR A 258 -52.28 -0.96 21.52
N ALA A 259 -52.74 -0.30 22.59
CA ALA A 259 -51.93 0.62 23.38
C ALA A 259 -52.24 0.63 24.89
N ASN A 260 -51.28 1.16 25.67
CA ASN A 260 -51.40 1.55 27.09
C ASN A 260 -52.04 0.49 27.99
N SER A 261 -51.58 -0.77 27.95
CA SER A 261 -52.21 -1.83 28.75
C SER A 261 -51.25 -2.57 29.68
N LEU A 262 -51.20 -2.08 30.93
CA LEU A 262 -50.57 -2.71 32.08
C LEU A 262 -51.23 -4.06 32.37
N GLY A 263 -50.62 -5.15 31.90
CA GLY A 263 -51.17 -6.51 31.99
C GLY A 263 -51.94 -6.97 30.75
N GLY A 264 -52.10 -6.12 29.73
CA GLY A 264 -52.78 -6.47 28.48
C GLY A 264 -52.08 -7.57 27.69
N VAL A 265 -52.87 -8.29 26.89
CA VAL A 265 -52.46 -9.47 26.13
C VAL A 265 -53.02 -9.42 24.71
N LEU A 266 -52.15 -9.47 23.69
CA LEU A 266 -52.53 -9.55 22.26
C LEU A 266 -52.09 -10.91 21.69
N LYS A 267 -53.02 -11.74 21.23
CA LYS A 267 -52.71 -13.05 20.64
C LYS A 267 -53.26 -13.17 19.22
N LEU A 268 -52.38 -13.40 18.24
CA LEU A 268 -52.71 -13.65 16.84
C LEU A 268 -52.32 -15.09 16.49
N SER A 269 -53.26 -15.89 15.98
CA SER A 269 -53.02 -17.29 15.62
C SER A 269 -53.74 -17.69 14.33
N ASP A 270 -53.07 -18.44 13.44
CA ASP A 270 -53.64 -18.92 12.16
C ASP A 270 -54.35 -17.78 11.37
N SER A 271 -53.80 -16.56 11.42
CA SER A 271 -54.48 -15.33 10.99
C SER A 271 -53.75 -14.65 9.84
N HIS A 272 -54.51 -14.07 8.92
CA HIS A 272 -53.99 -13.61 7.62
C HIS A 272 -54.25 -12.11 7.42
N PHE A 273 -53.18 -11.34 7.22
CA PHE A 273 -53.19 -9.89 7.05
C PHE A 273 -52.67 -9.54 5.64
N PHE A 274 -53.51 -8.87 4.86
CA PHE A 274 -53.25 -8.59 3.44
C PHE A 274 -53.64 -7.15 3.05
N ALA A 275 -52.80 -6.52 2.25
CA ALA A 275 -53.08 -5.23 1.62
C ALA A 275 -52.39 -5.07 0.26
N SER A 276 -52.77 -4.05 -0.50
CA SER A 276 -52.14 -3.67 -1.78
C SER A 276 -51.46 -2.30 -1.79
N VAL A 277 -51.61 -1.48 -0.73
CA VAL A 277 -51.16 -0.08 -0.70
C VAL A 277 -50.26 0.27 0.51
N SER A 278 -50.56 -0.24 1.70
CA SER A 278 -49.77 0.03 2.92
C SER A 278 -49.66 -1.22 3.78
N SER A 279 -48.61 -1.25 4.59
CA SER A 279 -48.05 -2.44 5.24
C SER A 279 -48.29 -2.53 6.74
N ASN A 280 -48.70 -1.45 7.40
CA ASN A 280 -48.61 -1.27 8.86
C ASN A 280 -49.72 -2.03 9.60
N PHE A 281 -49.78 -3.35 9.45
CA PHE A 281 -50.91 -4.17 9.87
C PHE A 281 -51.18 -4.08 11.37
N VAL A 282 -50.13 -4.15 12.20
CA VAL A 282 -50.25 -4.17 13.66
C VAL A 282 -49.27 -3.18 14.28
N PHE A 283 -49.81 -2.26 15.10
CA PHE A 283 -49.05 -1.38 15.97
C PHE A 283 -49.38 -1.69 17.43
N ALA A 284 -48.36 -2.05 18.22
CA ALA A 284 -48.51 -2.43 19.62
C ALA A 284 -47.55 -1.59 20.49
N ASP A 285 -48.06 -0.98 21.56
CA ASP A 285 -47.34 -0.01 22.38
C ASP A 285 -47.68 -0.21 23.87
N SER A 286 -46.67 -0.39 24.71
CA SER A 286 -46.80 -0.49 26.16
C SER A 286 -47.74 -1.63 26.60
N ILE A 287 -47.38 -2.88 26.25
CA ILE A 287 -48.21 -4.09 26.44
C ILE A 287 -47.41 -5.20 27.12
N ASN A 288 -48.05 -5.93 28.03
CA ASN A 288 -47.40 -6.98 28.80
C ASN A 288 -47.11 -8.27 28.00
N GLU A 289 -47.94 -8.65 27.02
CA GLU A 289 -47.75 -9.89 26.25
C GLU A 289 -48.25 -9.76 24.80
N VAL A 290 -47.40 -10.15 23.83
CA VAL A 290 -47.72 -10.20 22.39
C VAL A 290 -47.27 -11.56 21.84
N ASP A 291 -48.24 -12.34 21.36
CA ASP A 291 -48.09 -13.73 20.95
C ASP A 291 -48.58 -13.94 19.50
N PHE A 292 -47.68 -14.13 18.54
CA PHE A 292 -48.01 -14.42 17.14
C PHE A 292 -47.60 -15.85 16.76
N PHE A 293 -48.57 -16.65 16.30
CA PHE A 293 -48.39 -18.04 15.91
C PHE A 293 -48.97 -18.32 14.52
N ASP A 294 -48.28 -19.09 13.68
CA ASP A 294 -48.79 -19.61 12.38
C ASP A 294 -49.49 -18.56 11.49
N SER A 295 -49.07 -17.30 11.56
CA SER A 295 -49.78 -16.17 10.93
C SER A 295 -49.03 -15.60 9.72
N ASP A 296 -49.76 -14.93 8.83
CA ASP A 296 -49.26 -14.37 7.56
C ASP A 296 -49.48 -12.86 7.49
N PHE A 297 -48.42 -12.14 7.13
CA PHE A 297 -48.45 -10.71 6.81
C PHE A 297 -47.90 -10.50 5.39
N SER A 298 -48.76 -10.15 4.43
CA SER A 298 -48.41 -10.09 3.01
C SER A 298 -48.88 -8.80 2.30
N LEU A 299 -47.99 -8.18 1.52
CA LEU A 299 -48.27 -6.95 0.76
C LEU A 299 -48.16 -7.20 -0.76
N SER A 300 -49.24 -6.95 -1.51
CA SER A 300 -49.27 -7.11 -2.97
C SER A 300 -48.97 -5.80 -3.71
N ILE A 301 -47.68 -5.44 -3.81
CA ILE A 301 -47.25 -4.19 -4.48
C ILE A 301 -47.50 -4.27 -6.00
N GLN A 302 -48.39 -3.43 -6.54
CA GLN A 302 -48.54 -3.24 -8.00
C GLN A 302 -47.83 -2.00 -8.57
N LYS A 303 -47.35 -1.07 -7.73
CA LYS A 303 -46.49 0.07 -8.14
C LYS A 303 -45.81 0.74 -6.95
N SER A 304 -44.81 1.57 -7.26
CA SER A 304 -43.81 2.14 -6.34
C SER A 304 -44.29 3.30 -5.44
N GLU A 305 -45.52 3.25 -4.92
CA GLU A 305 -46.14 4.33 -4.11
C GLU A 305 -46.60 3.83 -2.73
N ALA A 306 -45.89 2.86 -2.16
CA ALA A 306 -46.17 2.26 -0.85
C ALA A 306 -45.87 3.22 0.32
N LEU A 307 -46.77 4.19 0.55
CA LEU A 307 -46.69 5.20 1.62
C LEU A 307 -46.99 4.62 3.03
N GLY A 308 -46.37 3.49 3.37
CA GLY A 308 -46.46 2.81 4.66
C GLY A 308 -45.61 3.51 5.73
N LYS A 309 -46.26 4.26 6.62
CA LYS A 309 -45.61 5.07 7.66
C LYS A 309 -44.75 4.30 8.67
N SER A 310 -44.95 2.98 8.79
CA SER A 310 -44.02 2.10 9.50
C SER A 310 -43.97 0.72 8.85
N GLY A 311 -43.06 -0.14 9.32
CA GLY A 311 -42.94 -1.52 8.89
C GLY A 311 -44.21 -2.35 9.10
N GLY A 312 -44.19 -3.57 8.54
CA GLY A 312 -45.27 -4.55 8.58
C GLY A 312 -45.97 -4.70 9.93
N VAL A 313 -45.16 -4.83 10.98
CA VAL A 313 -45.55 -4.85 12.39
C VAL A 313 -44.60 -3.92 13.15
N HIS A 314 -45.14 -3.13 14.08
CA HIS A 314 -44.36 -2.26 14.96
C HIS A 314 -44.74 -2.53 16.41
N LEU A 315 -43.76 -2.95 17.21
CA LEU A 315 -43.87 -3.31 18.62
C LEU A 315 -42.99 -2.37 19.47
N ILE A 316 -43.58 -1.71 20.46
CA ILE A 316 -42.91 -0.75 21.35
C ILE A 316 -43.20 -1.16 22.81
N ASP A 317 -42.17 -1.24 23.64
CA ASP A 317 -42.27 -1.47 25.10
C ASP A 317 -43.13 -2.70 25.45
N ILE A 318 -42.82 -3.81 24.78
CA ILE A 318 -43.44 -5.12 25.00
C ILE A 318 -42.63 -5.91 26.03
N VAL A 319 -43.29 -6.38 27.10
CA VAL A 319 -42.62 -7.10 28.20
C VAL A 319 -42.33 -8.57 27.84
N ARG A 320 -43.30 -9.27 27.25
CA ARG A 320 -43.12 -10.64 26.71
C ARG A 320 -43.55 -10.69 25.25
N LEU A 321 -42.65 -11.16 24.39
CA LEU A 321 -42.88 -11.27 22.95
C LEU A 321 -42.61 -12.71 22.46
N GLN A 322 -43.57 -13.31 21.79
CA GLN A 322 -43.39 -14.55 21.04
C GLN A 322 -43.87 -14.37 19.60
N ILE A 323 -43.00 -14.63 18.62
CA ILE A 323 -43.35 -14.69 17.19
C ILE A 323 -42.83 -16.00 16.64
N ILE A 324 -43.71 -16.99 16.48
CA ILE A 324 -43.35 -18.35 16.07
C ILE A 324 -44.09 -18.71 14.76
N THR A 325 -43.39 -19.45 13.88
CA THR A 325 -43.90 -19.98 12.58
C THR A 325 -44.58 -18.94 11.68
N THR A 326 -44.30 -17.65 11.90
CA THR A 326 -44.98 -16.51 11.29
C THR A 326 -44.24 -16.03 10.05
N LYS A 327 -44.99 -15.60 9.02
CA LYS A 327 -44.46 -15.16 7.73
C LYS A 327 -44.65 -13.67 7.48
N PHE A 328 -43.64 -13.07 6.85
CA PHE A 328 -43.63 -11.68 6.44
C PHE A 328 -43.18 -11.59 4.97
N GLU A 329 -44.11 -11.31 4.06
CA GLU A 329 -43.87 -11.32 2.61
C GLU A 329 -44.08 -9.94 1.97
N GLN A 330 -43.04 -9.43 1.29
CA GLN A 330 -43.03 -8.19 0.49
C GLN A 330 -43.34 -6.90 1.25
N LEU A 331 -43.21 -6.89 2.59
CA LEU A 331 -43.59 -5.77 3.45
C LEU A 331 -42.64 -4.57 3.31
N HIS A 332 -43.19 -3.36 3.22
CA HIS A 332 -42.46 -2.13 2.90
C HIS A 332 -42.59 -1.11 4.05
N GLY A 333 -41.48 -0.64 4.63
CA GLY A 333 -41.47 0.31 5.75
C GLY A 333 -40.75 1.62 5.43
N SER A 334 -41.45 2.76 5.58
CA SER A 334 -40.90 4.12 5.42
C SER A 334 -40.54 4.79 6.77
N TYR A 335 -40.41 4.01 7.86
CA TYR A 335 -40.14 4.61 9.18
C TYR A 335 -38.70 5.11 9.33
N SER A 336 -38.52 6.13 10.18
CA SER A 336 -37.20 6.64 10.57
C SER A 336 -36.37 5.64 11.37
N ALA A 337 -37.00 4.69 12.07
CA ALA A 337 -36.33 3.71 12.93
C ALA A 337 -36.03 2.35 12.25
N GLY A 338 -36.29 2.24 10.94
CA GLY A 338 -36.07 1.02 10.15
C GLY A 338 -37.23 0.03 10.16
N GLY A 339 -36.94 -1.22 9.79
CA GLY A 339 -37.84 -2.38 9.83
C GLY A 339 -38.85 -2.39 8.69
N GLY A 340 -38.55 -3.09 7.60
CA GLY A 340 -39.50 -3.24 6.49
C GLY A 340 -40.69 -4.15 6.85
N ALA A 341 -40.42 -5.24 7.57
CA ALA A 341 -41.41 -6.21 8.03
C ALA A 341 -41.73 -6.11 9.52
N LEU A 342 -40.71 -5.94 10.38
CA LEU A 342 -40.87 -5.96 11.84
C LEU A 342 -39.94 -4.94 12.51
N ILE A 343 -40.52 -4.12 13.38
CA ILE A 343 -39.80 -3.20 14.28
C ILE A 343 -40.06 -3.64 15.71
N ILE A 344 -39.02 -3.81 16.51
CA ILE A 344 -39.11 -4.04 17.95
C ILE A 344 -38.29 -2.98 18.66
N GLU A 345 -38.96 -2.07 19.34
CA GLU A 345 -38.38 -0.96 20.10
C GLU A 345 -38.67 -1.11 21.60
N GLN A 346 -37.74 -0.65 22.42
CA GLN A 346 -37.90 -0.51 23.86
C GLN A 346 -37.42 0.90 24.24
N THR A 347 -38.26 1.66 24.91
CA THR A 347 -37.96 2.98 25.45
C THR A 347 -37.80 2.93 26.98
N ASP A 348 -38.51 2.01 27.65
CA ASP A 348 -38.40 1.76 29.10
C ASP A 348 -37.60 0.48 29.40
N PHE A 349 -36.35 0.68 29.77
CA PHE A 349 -35.42 -0.40 30.15
C PHE A 349 -35.74 -1.06 31.51
N SER A 350 -36.68 -0.52 32.30
CA SER A 350 -37.08 -1.11 33.57
C SER A 350 -37.93 -2.38 33.41
N LEU A 351 -38.49 -2.59 32.21
CA LEU A 351 -39.40 -3.69 31.88
C LEU A 351 -38.74 -5.08 31.88
N ASN A 352 -37.40 -5.18 31.80
CA ASN A 352 -36.66 -6.45 31.68
C ASN A 352 -37.21 -7.38 30.58
N SER A 353 -37.52 -6.80 29.41
CA SER A 353 -38.27 -7.45 28.34
C SER A 353 -37.59 -8.70 27.77
N GLU A 354 -38.38 -9.75 27.57
CA GLU A 354 -37.95 -11.03 26.98
C GLU A 354 -38.72 -11.31 25.67
N GLY A 355 -37.99 -11.53 24.59
CA GLY A 355 -38.54 -11.85 23.27
C GLY A 355 -37.97 -13.13 22.65
N LEU A 356 -38.81 -13.82 21.88
CA LEU A 356 -38.45 -14.98 21.05
C LEU A 356 -39.06 -14.84 19.65
N ILE A 357 -38.23 -14.89 18.62
CA ILE A 357 -38.63 -15.04 17.21
C ILE A 357 -38.13 -16.40 16.71
N LYS A 358 -39.01 -17.32 16.31
CA LYS A 358 -38.61 -18.71 16.04
C LYS A 358 -39.30 -19.36 14.84
N ASP A 359 -38.50 -20.08 14.05
CA ASP A 359 -38.96 -20.83 12.86
C ASP A 359 -39.69 -19.92 11.83
N CYS A 360 -39.33 -18.64 11.76
CA CYS A 360 -40.01 -17.61 10.94
C CYS A 360 -39.39 -17.41 9.54
N HIS A 361 -40.13 -16.76 8.65
CA HIS A 361 -39.69 -16.43 7.29
C HIS A 361 -39.94 -14.97 6.93
N PHE A 362 -38.87 -14.26 6.55
CA PHE A 362 -38.88 -12.87 6.11
C PHE A 362 -38.40 -12.78 4.66
N ASN A 363 -39.31 -12.46 3.74
CA ASN A 363 -39.06 -12.59 2.30
C ASN A 363 -39.42 -11.31 1.53
N GLY A 364 -38.43 -10.72 0.86
CA GLY A 364 -38.60 -9.56 -0.01
C GLY A 364 -39.04 -8.28 0.72
N ALA A 365 -38.84 -8.19 2.03
CA ALA A 365 -39.17 -7.00 2.79
C ALA A 365 -38.21 -5.84 2.46
N TYR A 366 -38.70 -4.61 2.56
CA TYR A 366 -37.99 -3.41 2.12
C TYR A 366 -38.11 -2.29 3.15
N ALA A 367 -36.99 -1.67 3.53
CA ALA A 367 -36.95 -0.52 4.43
C ALA A 367 -36.32 0.71 3.75
N GLU A 368 -36.95 1.88 3.91
CA GLU A 368 -36.38 3.15 3.41
C GLU A 368 -35.21 3.68 4.25
N THR A 369 -35.01 3.12 5.44
CA THR A 369 -33.88 3.42 6.32
C THR A 369 -33.09 2.13 6.60
N ASN A 370 -33.17 1.60 7.82
CA ASN A 370 -32.38 0.44 8.26
C ASN A 370 -33.24 -0.83 8.40
N GLY A 371 -32.62 -2.01 8.49
CA GLY A 371 -33.30 -3.25 8.85
C GLY A 371 -34.35 -3.68 7.82
N GLY A 372 -33.90 -4.14 6.65
CA GLY A 372 -34.79 -4.42 5.50
C GLY A 372 -35.94 -5.38 5.83
N ALA A 373 -35.69 -6.35 6.71
CA ALA A 373 -36.75 -7.13 7.35
C ALA A 373 -37.01 -6.66 8.79
N LEU A 374 -35.99 -6.69 9.64
CA LEU A 374 -36.09 -6.60 11.09
C LEU A 374 -35.21 -5.46 11.64
N SER A 375 -35.81 -4.56 12.42
CA SER A 375 -35.09 -3.54 13.21
C SER A 375 -35.25 -3.84 14.71
N ILE A 376 -34.14 -4.03 15.40
CA ILE A 376 -34.05 -4.32 16.83
C ILE A 376 -33.43 -3.11 17.53
N LEU A 377 -34.23 -2.40 18.31
CA LEU A 377 -33.82 -1.18 18.98
C LEU A 377 -33.91 -1.41 20.50
N ASN A 378 -32.81 -1.20 21.23
CA ASN A 378 -32.79 -1.13 22.69
C ASN A 378 -33.28 -2.38 23.47
N ASN A 379 -33.41 -3.54 22.82
CA ASN A 379 -33.99 -4.74 23.44
C ASN A 379 -33.11 -5.36 24.53
N TYR A 380 -33.68 -5.62 25.71
CA TYR A 380 -32.97 -6.21 26.85
C TYR A 380 -32.56 -7.67 26.58
N LYS A 381 -33.51 -8.55 26.23
CA LYS A 381 -33.24 -9.94 25.87
C LYS A 381 -34.12 -10.39 24.71
N LEU A 382 -33.52 -10.68 23.55
CA LEU A 382 -34.21 -11.18 22.36
C LEU A 382 -33.47 -12.37 21.73
N GLU A 383 -34.10 -13.53 21.67
CA GLU A 383 -33.64 -14.68 20.88
C GLU A 383 -34.29 -14.65 19.49
N VAL A 384 -33.49 -14.85 18.43
CA VAL A 384 -33.97 -15.14 17.08
C VAL A 384 -33.36 -16.49 16.66
N SER A 385 -34.19 -17.52 16.51
CA SER A 385 -33.73 -18.87 16.19
C SER A 385 -34.43 -19.50 14.97
N ASN A 386 -33.71 -20.38 14.25
CA ASN A 386 -34.16 -21.12 13.06
C ASN A 386 -34.81 -20.28 11.93
N THR A 387 -34.57 -18.96 11.93
CA THR A 387 -35.32 -18.00 11.11
C THR A 387 -34.58 -17.73 9.79
N THR A 388 -35.33 -17.46 8.72
CA THR A 388 -34.79 -17.30 7.37
C THR A 388 -35.09 -15.93 6.79
N PHE A 389 -34.06 -15.28 6.22
CA PHE A 389 -34.14 -13.95 5.63
C PHE A 389 -33.71 -14.02 4.15
N THR A 390 -34.68 -13.85 3.24
CA THR A 390 -34.47 -13.95 1.79
C THR A 390 -34.82 -12.65 1.06
N MET A 391 -33.92 -12.16 0.21
CA MET A 391 -34.15 -11.02 -0.71
C MET A 391 -34.59 -9.70 -0.04
N ASN A 392 -34.35 -9.52 1.27
CA ASN A 392 -34.75 -8.30 1.99
C ASN A 392 -33.78 -7.14 1.66
N THR A 393 -34.26 -5.91 1.66
CA THR A 393 -33.50 -4.73 1.19
C THR A 393 -33.62 -3.54 2.14
N ALA A 394 -32.51 -2.87 2.46
CA ALA A 394 -32.46 -1.62 3.21
C ALA A 394 -31.78 -0.49 2.41
N LYS A 395 -32.42 0.68 2.34
CA LYS A 395 -31.88 1.90 1.69
C LYS A 395 -30.70 2.54 2.43
N VAL A 396 -30.46 2.16 3.69
CA VAL A 396 -29.32 2.62 4.50
C VAL A 396 -28.49 1.43 4.98
N SER A 397 -28.86 0.76 6.07
CA SER A 397 -28.02 -0.32 6.64
C SER A 397 -28.77 -1.50 7.23
N GLY A 398 -28.16 -2.69 7.21
CA GLY A 398 -28.78 -3.92 7.73
C GLY A 398 -29.83 -4.46 6.76
N GLY A 399 -29.40 -5.06 5.64
CA GLY A 399 -30.30 -5.48 4.57
C GLY A 399 -31.35 -6.51 4.98
N ALA A 400 -31.05 -7.34 5.99
CA ALA A 400 -32.05 -8.12 6.72
C ALA A 400 -32.28 -7.57 8.14
N ILE A 401 -31.23 -7.49 8.96
CA ILE A 401 -31.30 -7.09 10.38
C ILE A 401 -30.48 -5.82 10.62
N PHE A 402 -31.09 -4.86 11.32
CA PHE A 402 -30.38 -3.76 11.99
C PHE A 402 -30.54 -3.89 13.51
N TYR A 403 -29.45 -3.73 14.26
CA TYR A 403 -29.43 -3.82 15.72
C TYR A 403 -28.70 -2.63 16.36
N THR A 404 -29.34 -1.97 17.32
CA THR A 404 -28.75 -0.86 18.11
C THR A 404 -29.24 -0.87 19.56
N CYS A 405 -28.44 -0.32 20.47
CA CYS A 405 -28.76 -0.16 21.88
C CYS A 405 -28.12 1.14 22.40
N SER A 406 -28.78 2.27 22.17
CA SER A 406 -28.20 3.60 22.38
C SER A 406 -28.38 4.14 23.80
N SER A 407 -29.42 3.71 24.52
CA SER A 407 -29.78 4.27 25.83
C SER A 407 -28.98 3.69 27.02
N GLY A 408 -27.92 2.91 26.76
CA GLY A 408 -26.95 2.47 27.77
C GLY A 408 -27.37 1.29 28.67
N GLY A 409 -28.49 0.62 28.38
CA GLY A 409 -28.89 -0.61 29.07
C GLY A 409 -28.06 -1.84 28.67
N LEU A 410 -28.26 -2.93 29.41
CA LEU A 410 -27.69 -4.25 29.07
C LEU A 410 -28.53 -4.93 27.99
N CYS A 411 -28.32 -4.57 26.73
CA CYS A 411 -28.99 -5.23 25.60
C CYS A 411 -28.29 -6.53 25.21
N MET A 412 -29.05 -7.61 25.07
CA MET A 412 -28.59 -8.93 24.65
C MET A 412 -29.49 -9.49 23.55
N VAL A 413 -28.92 -9.72 22.38
CA VAL A 413 -29.57 -10.38 21.24
C VAL A 413 -28.80 -11.64 20.92
N ASP A 414 -29.48 -12.77 20.78
CA ASP A 414 -28.91 -14.04 20.31
C ASP A 414 -29.53 -14.45 18.97
N LEU A 415 -28.68 -14.81 18.02
CA LEU A 415 -29.02 -15.20 16.66
C LEU A 415 -28.49 -16.63 16.44
N ASN A 416 -29.39 -17.61 16.34
CA ASN A 416 -29.03 -19.03 16.29
C ASN A 416 -29.66 -19.76 15.09
N GLY A 417 -28.84 -20.35 14.22
CA GLY A 417 -29.32 -21.14 13.08
C GLY A 417 -29.99 -20.30 11.99
N ILE A 418 -29.56 -19.04 11.84
CA ILE A 418 -30.15 -18.08 10.89
C ILE A 418 -29.55 -18.23 9.49
N VAL A 419 -30.39 -18.16 8.46
CA VAL A 419 -29.95 -18.19 7.06
C VAL A 419 -30.28 -16.87 6.36
N PHE A 420 -29.24 -16.18 5.87
CA PHE A 420 -29.34 -14.94 5.11
C PHE A 420 -28.99 -15.18 3.64
N THR A 421 -29.98 -15.08 2.75
CA THR A 421 -29.79 -15.28 1.30
C THR A 421 -30.23 -14.06 0.49
N GLN A 422 -29.33 -13.51 -0.34
CA GLN A 422 -29.61 -12.41 -1.28
C GLN A 422 -30.16 -11.12 -0.65
N ASN A 423 -29.88 -10.85 0.63
CA ASN A 423 -30.28 -9.60 1.27
C ASN A 423 -29.33 -8.45 0.86
N LYS A 424 -29.85 -7.22 0.80
CA LYS A 424 -29.13 -6.06 0.25
C LYS A 424 -29.21 -4.84 1.17
N ALA A 425 -28.08 -4.16 1.38
CA ALA A 425 -28.04 -2.81 1.91
C ALA A 425 -27.45 -1.84 0.88
N ASP A 426 -28.02 -0.65 0.71
CA ASP A 426 -27.48 0.34 -0.22
C ASP A 426 -26.20 1.02 0.30
N TYR A 427 -25.94 1.01 1.63
CA TYR A 427 -24.68 1.44 2.23
C TYR A 427 -23.97 0.30 2.97
N GLU A 428 -24.51 -0.17 4.10
CA GLU A 428 -23.74 -1.03 5.03
C GLU A 428 -24.48 -2.29 5.52
N GLY A 429 -23.75 -3.41 5.66
CA GLY A 429 -24.27 -4.61 6.34
C GLY A 429 -25.36 -5.30 5.54
N GLY A 430 -24.99 -5.95 4.43
CA GLY A 430 -25.94 -6.51 3.45
C GLY A 430 -26.90 -7.55 4.03
N ALA A 431 -26.50 -8.28 5.07
CA ALA A 431 -27.41 -9.03 5.93
C ALA A 431 -27.61 -8.37 7.30
N ILE A 432 -26.53 -8.07 8.03
CA ILE A 432 -26.58 -7.55 9.41
C ILE A 432 -25.77 -6.24 9.53
N LYS A 433 -26.34 -5.22 10.16
CA LYS A 433 -25.59 -4.08 10.74
C LYS A 433 -25.85 -4.01 12.24
N TRP A 434 -24.80 -3.88 13.04
CA TRP A 434 -24.89 -3.54 14.46
C TRP A 434 -24.02 -2.34 14.85
N THR A 435 -24.34 -1.68 15.98
CA THR A 435 -23.77 -0.37 16.33
C THR A 435 -23.22 -0.19 17.76
N HIS A 436 -23.69 -0.93 18.78
CA HIS A 436 -23.33 -0.68 20.19
C HIS A 436 -22.80 -1.92 20.92
N PHE A 437 -23.48 -3.05 20.75
CA PHE A 437 -23.05 -4.37 21.20
C PHE A 437 -23.06 -5.32 20.00
N GLU A 438 -22.15 -6.28 19.99
CA GLU A 438 -22.23 -7.42 19.06
C GLU A 438 -23.38 -8.36 19.49
N PRO A 439 -24.27 -8.80 18.58
CA PRO A 439 -25.22 -9.87 18.89
C PRO A 439 -24.48 -11.20 19.02
N LEU A 440 -24.91 -12.06 19.94
CA LEU A 440 -24.44 -13.44 19.98
C LEU A 440 -24.86 -14.12 18.68
N MET A 441 -23.94 -14.84 18.04
CA MET A 441 -24.14 -15.42 16.71
C MET A 441 -23.65 -16.86 16.69
N SER A 442 -24.57 -17.79 16.44
CA SER A 442 -24.30 -19.22 16.35
C SER A 442 -24.97 -19.82 15.11
N SER A 443 -24.28 -20.76 14.46
CA SER A 443 -24.81 -21.50 13.29
C SER A 443 -25.34 -20.64 12.12
N ILE A 444 -24.80 -19.43 11.93
CA ILE A 444 -25.24 -18.49 10.89
C ILE A 444 -24.73 -18.90 9.50
N THR A 445 -25.60 -18.83 8.49
CA THR A 445 -25.26 -19.06 7.07
C THR A 445 -25.51 -17.81 6.23
N PHE A 446 -24.53 -17.43 5.40
CA PHE A 446 -24.59 -16.26 4.52
C PHE A 446 -24.41 -16.65 3.05
N ASN A 447 -25.43 -16.40 2.21
CA ASN A 447 -25.44 -16.73 0.78
C ASN A 447 -25.70 -15.47 -0.07
N SER A 448 -24.67 -14.97 -0.76
CA SER A 448 -24.80 -13.90 -1.77
C SER A 448 -25.54 -12.63 -1.32
N ASN A 449 -25.36 -12.20 -0.07
CA ASN A 449 -25.82 -10.88 0.40
C ASN A 449 -24.88 -9.78 -0.13
N GLN A 450 -25.35 -8.53 -0.17
CA GLN A 450 -24.61 -7.41 -0.78
C GLN A 450 -24.76 -6.10 0.02
N ALA A 451 -23.67 -5.35 0.16
CA ALA A 451 -23.67 -3.96 0.61
C ALA A 451 -23.11 -3.04 -0.49
N GLY A 452 -23.73 -1.87 -0.68
CA GLY A 452 -23.27 -0.90 -1.67
C GLY A 452 -21.92 -0.27 -1.33
N THR A 453 -21.64 -0.04 -0.04
CA THR A 453 -20.38 0.55 0.45
C THR A 453 -19.53 -0.48 1.19
N TYR A 454 -20.02 -1.05 2.30
CA TYR A 454 -19.20 -1.79 3.28
C TYR A 454 -19.96 -2.97 3.93
N GLY A 455 -19.27 -4.11 4.10
CA GLY A 455 -19.79 -5.26 4.85
C GLY A 455 -20.91 -6.02 4.12
N ASP A 456 -20.59 -6.73 3.04
CA ASP A 456 -21.57 -7.45 2.21
C ASP A 456 -22.44 -8.45 2.99
N ASN A 457 -21.91 -9.03 4.08
CA ASN A 457 -22.68 -9.85 5.03
C ASN A 457 -22.94 -9.12 6.35
N ILE A 458 -21.89 -8.84 7.12
CA ILE A 458 -21.97 -8.14 8.40
C ILE A 458 -21.20 -6.83 8.31
N ALA A 459 -21.76 -5.77 8.90
CA ALA A 459 -21.06 -4.53 9.22
C ALA A 459 -21.16 -4.26 10.74
N SER A 460 -20.04 -3.84 11.34
CA SER A 460 -19.94 -3.38 12.73
C SER A 460 -19.45 -1.92 12.78
N VAL A 461 -18.91 -1.49 13.91
CA VAL A 461 -18.31 -0.15 14.13
C VAL A 461 -16.79 -0.21 14.01
N ALA A 462 -16.15 0.96 13.91
CA ALA A 462 -14.71 1.07 13.96
C ALA A 462 -14.15 0.51 15.27
N ARG A 463 -13.22 -0.44 15.11
CA ARG A 463 -12.70 -1.28 16.18
C ARG A 463 -11.19 -1.12 16.33
N GLU A 464 -10.46 -1.04 15.22
CA GLU A 464 -9.00 -0.84 15.19
C GLU A 464 -8.60 0.12 14.04
N LEU A 465 -7.48 0.82 14.23
CA LEU A 465 -6.81 1.62 13.20
C LEU A 465 -5.56 0.86 12.77
N ILE A 466 -5.39 0.63 11.46
CA ILE A 466 -4.23 -0.09 10.91
C ILE A 466 -3.52 0.76 9.87
N LYS A 467 -2.19 0.59 9.77
CA LYS A 467 -1.42 1.02 8.58
C LYS A 467 -1.73 0.07 7.43
N ILE A 468 -1.90 0.59 6.22
CA ILE A 468 -1.97 -0.20 4.98
C ILE A 468 -0.84 0.20 4.03
N GLU A 469 -0.63 -0.63 3.00
CA GLU A 469 0.25 -0.36 1.87
C GLU A 469 -0.59 0.01 0.64
N GLU A 470 0.02 0.68 -0.35
CA GLU A 470 -0.70 1.27 -1.49
C GLU A 470 -1.46 0.21 -2.31
N ASP A 471 -0.92 -1.01 -2.42
CA ASP A 471 -1.52 -2.15 -3.12
C ASP A 471 -2.76 -2.75 -2.40
N GLN A 472 -3.00 -2.36 -1.14
CA GLN A 472 -4.20 -2.72 -0.39
C GLN A 472 -5.36 -1.73 -0.65
N ILE A 473 -5.07 -0.55 -1.22
CA ILE A 473 -6.07 0.47 -1.50
C ILE A 473 -7.05 -0.03 -2.57
N GLY A 474 -8.34 -0.05 -2.23
CA GLY A 474 -9.41 -0.57 -3.10
C GLY A 474 -9.77 -2.05 -2.88
N GLN A 475 -9.06 -2.78 -2.01
CA GLN A 475 -9.55 -4.07 -1.52
C GLN A 475 -10.76 -3.86 -0.58
N LYS A 476 -11.75 -4.77 -0.59
CA LYS A 476 -12.94 -4.66 0.28
C LYS A 476 -12.71 -5.13 1.73
N SER A 477 -11.81 -6.06 1.98
CA SER A 477 -11.64 -6.72 3.29
C SER A 477 -10.26 -7.38 3.38
N LEU A 478 -9.65 -7.38 4.57
CA LEU A 478 -8.39 -8.09 4.82
C LEU A 478 -8.64 -9.47 5.44
N THR A 479 -7.74 -10.41 5.19
CA THR A 479 -7.78 -11.69 5.89
C THR A 479 -7.36 -11.52 7.35
N ARG A 480 -7.90 -12.35 8.25
CA ARG A 480 -7.49 -12.37 9.68
C ARG A 480 -6.00 -12.66 9.90
N ARG A 481 -5.27 -13.16 8.88
CA ARG A 481 -3.80 -13.28 8.92
C ARG A 481 -3.09 -11.97 8.60
N SER A 482 -3.51 -11.23 7.57
CA SER A 482 -2.88 -9.96 7.20
C SER A 482 -3.10 -8.87 8.27
N LEU A 483 -4.22 -8.90 8.97
CA LEU A 483 -4.48 -8.03 10.14
C LEU A 483 -3.50 -8.28 11.30
N ILE A 484 -3.19 -9.54 11.59
CA ILE A 484 -2.23 -9.91 12.66
C ILE A 484 -0.80 -9.50 12.30
N SER A 485 -0.42 -9.47 11.02
CA SER A 485 0.87 -8.93 10.58
C SER A 485 0.93 -7.41 10.52
N ALA A 486 -0.19 -6.72 10.25
CA ALA A 486 -0.23 -5.26 10.20
C ALA A 486 -0.11 -4.61 11.58
N ASN A 487 -0.63 -5.25 12.63
CA ASN A 487 -0.88 -4.59 13.93
C ASN A 487 0.24 -4.80 14.98
N LYS A 488 1.52 -4.76 14.58
CA LYS A 488 2.69 -4.66 15.50
C LYS A 488 3.81 -3.78 14.93
N SER A 489 3.84 -2.52 15.36
CA SER A 489 4.98 -1.59 15.27
C SER A 489 5.77 -1.68 13.96
N ALA A 490 5.11 -1.35 12.84
CA ALA A 490 5.77 -1.26 11.55
C ALA A 490 6.80 -0.11 11.59
N SER A 491 8.09 -0.41 11.65
CA SER A 491 9.15 0.58 11.58
C SER A 491 9.49 0.93 10.13
N ILE A 492 9.63 2.21 9.82
CA ILE A 492 10.00 2.70 8.48
C ILE A 492 11.46 3.13 8.51
N GLU A 493 12.27 2.64 7.56
CA GLU A 493 13.73 2.85 7.56
C GLU A 493 14.18 3.81 6.44
N ASN A 494 15.39 4.37 6.61
CA ASN A 494 16.09 5.21 5.63
C ASN A 494 15.40 6.54 5.24
N VAL A 495 14.46 7.04 6.05
CA VAL A 495 13.71 8.29 5.78
C VAL A 495 14.62 9.53 5.88
N GLN A 496 14.49 10.47 4.95
CA GLN A 496 15.25 11.72 4.96
C GLN A 496 14.64 12.74 5.94
N SER A 497 15.46 13.34 6.82
CA SER A 497 15.00 14.43 7.68
C SER A 497 14.58 15.65 6.86
N GLY A 498 13.29 16.00 6.92
CA GLY A 498 12.67 17.05 6.12
C GLY A 498 12.43 16.70 4.64
N GLY A 499 12.48 15.40 4.29
CA GLY A 499 11.88 14.86 3.07
C GLY A 499 10.41 14.47 3.27
N SER A 500 9.73 14.17 2.17
CA SER A 500 8.35 13.66 2.15
C SER A 500 8.27 12.16 2.44
N VAL A 501 7.22 11.73 3.13
CA VAL A 501 6.84 10.33 3.32
C VAL A 501 5.33 10.21 3.13
N GLU A 502 4.90 9.22 2.35
CA GLU A 502 3.48 8.91 2.18
C GLU A 502 3.06 7.80 3.15
N LEU A 503 1.92 7.99 3.82
CA LEU A 503 1.34 6.99 4.72
C LEU A 503 -0.16 6.83 4.49
N PHE A 504 -0.61 5.58 4.54
CA PHE A 504 -2.03 5.23 4.42
C PHE A 504 -2.46 4.47 5.68
N PHE A 505 -3.57 4.90 6.28
CA PHE A 505 -4.19 4.21 7.40
C PHE A 505 -5.66 3.95 7.10
N ALA A 506 -6.20 2.84 7.59
CA ALA A 506 -7.62 2.51 7.42
C ALA A 506 -8.28 2.19 8.76
N LEU A 507 -9.56 2.58 8.87
CA LEU A 507 -10.45 2.09 9.92
C LEU A 507 -10.93 0.69 9.55
N VAL A 508 -10.72 -0.27 10.45
CA VAL A 508 -11.24 -1.64 10.31
C VAL A 508 -12.20 -1.99 11.44
N ASP A 509 -13.14 -2.86 11.08
CA ASP A 509 -14.21 -3.32 11.92
C ASP A 509 -13.83 -4.60 12.70
N LYS A 510 -14.72 -5.09 13.58
CA LYS A 510 -14.48 -6.27 14.42
C LYS A 510 -14.19 -7.55 13.62
N TYR A 511 -14.62 -7.61 12.37
CA TYR A 511 -14.44 -8.76 11.49
C TYR A 511 -13.25 -8.61 10.52
N GLY A 512 -12.55 -7.46 10.56
CA GLY A 512 -11.38 -7.20 9.71
C GLY A 512 -11.68 -6.55 8.36
N THR A 513 -12.88 -6.01 8.19
CA THR A 513 -13.33 -5.37 6.94
C THR A 513 -13.13 -3.86 7.02
N PHE A 514 -12.73 -3.23 5.91
CA PHE A 514 -12.50 -1.78 5.84
C PHE A 514 -13.83 -1.02 5.88
N ILE A 515 -13.91 0.02 6.73
CA ILE A 515 -15.13 0.82 6.91
C ILE A 515 -15.16 1.96 5.89
N THR A 516 -15.40 1.58 4.63
CA THR A 516 -15.34 2.50 3.47
C THR A 516 -16.45 3.56 3.44
N SER A 517 -17.37 3.56 4.41
CA SER A 517 -18.41 4.58 4.56
C SER A 517 -17.94 5.84 5.29
N ASP A 518 -16.86 5.79 6.07
CA ASP A 518 -16.38 6.96 6.79
C ASP A 518 -15.72 7.99 5.87
N ASN A 519 -16.20 9.23 5.98
CA ASN A 519 -15.73 10.39 5.22
C ASN A 519 -15.67 11.65 6.12
N LYS A 520 -15.55 11.47 7.44
CA LYS A 520 -15.69 12.55 8.44
C LYS A 520 -14.70 12.46 9.60
N SER A 521 -14.33 11.25 10.02
CA SER A 521 -13.38 11.08 11.11
C SER A 521 -11.99 11.59 10.74
N LYS A 522 -11.21 11.88 11.76
CA LYS A 522 -9.92 12.54 11.69
C LYS A 522 -8.81 11.65 12.23
N LEU A 523 -7.60 11.88 11.74
CA LEU A 523 -6.36 11.33 12.25
C LEU A 523 -5.42 12.47 12.64
N ILE A 524 -4.96 12.49 13.88
CA ILE A 524 -4.11 13.52 14.47
C ILE A 524 -2.76 12.92 14.81
N ILE A 525 -1.67 13.50 14.31
CA ILE A 525 -0.30 13.02 14.55
C ILE A 525 0.31 13.79 15.72
N LYS A 526 1.05 13.08 16.59
CA LYS A 526 1.93 13.69 17.60
C LYS A 526 3.31 13.03 17.57
N THR A 527 4.36 13.84 17.67
CA THR A 527 5.73 13.40 17.95
C THR A 527 5.90 13.17 19.46
N ASN A 528 6.68 12.16 19.86
CA ASN A 528 7.03 11.99 21.28
C ASN A 528 8.28 12.82 21.63
N THR A 529 8.12 13.88 22.40
CA THR A 529 9.20 14.83 22.75
C THR A 529 10.01 14.37 23.96
N SER A 530 10.68 13.23 23.86
CA SER A 530 11.65 12.75 24.87
C SER A 530 12.88 13.68 24.91
N GLY A 531 12.84 14.68 25.79
CA GLY A 531 13.70 15.87 25.77
C GLY A 531 15.17 15.69 26.14
N ASN A 532 15.94 14.99 25.30
CA ASN A 532 17.42 14.95 25.33
C ASN A 532 18.07 15.08 23.93
N GLU A 533 17.28 15.24 22.85
CA GLU A 533 17.81 15.36 21.48
C GLU A 533 18.25 16.79 21.14
N LYS A 534 19.24 16.92 20.26
CA LYS A 534 19.82 18.23 19.86
C LYS A 534 18.88 19.04 18.97
N TYR A 535 18.02 18.35 18.22
CA TYR A 535 16.99 18.91 17.37
C TYR A 535 15.67 18.22 17.74
N VAL A 536 14.67 18.99 18.16
CA VAL A 536 13.36 18.45 18.58
C VAL A 536 12.56 18.05 17.33
N PRO A 537 11.84 16.90 17.32
CA PRO A 537 11.05 16.47 16.17
C PRO A 537 9.87 17.40 15.88
N VAL A 538 9.90 18.04 14.70
CA VAL A 538 8.89 18.97 14.17
C VAL A 538 8.30 18.41 12.87
N LEU A 539 6.98 18.54 12.73
CA LEU A 539 6.27 18.29 11.48
C LEU A 539 6.05 19.64 10.76
N GLU A 540 6.45 19.75 9.49
CA GLU A 540 6.13 20.93 8.67
C GLU A 540 4.75 20.83 8.00
N SER A 541 4.25 19.61 7.84
CA SER A 541 2.99 19.29 7.17
C SER A 541 1.76 19.47 8.07
N ALA A 542 0.57 19.26 7.49
CA ALA A 542 -0.64 19.09 8.28
C ALA A 542 -0.46 18.01 9.36
N THR A 543 -1.02 18.26 10.55
CA THR A 543 -1.03 17.31 11.67
C THR A 543 -2.39 16.66 11.89
N GLU A 544 -3.37 17.02 11.05
CA GLU A 544 -4.77 16.56 11.09
C GLU A 544 -5.22 16.19 9.67
N PHE A 545 -5.73 14.96 9.49
CA PHE A 545 -6.13 14.40 8.19
C PHE A 545 -7.54 13.81 8.29
N THR A 546 -8.43 14.13 7.36
CA THR A 546 -9.81 13.57 7.32
C THR A 546 -9.85 12.28 6.50
N ALA A 547 -10.62 11.30 6.95
CA ALA A 547 -10.89 10.08 6.19
C ALA A 547 -11.59 10.38 4.84
N LYS A 548 -11.17 9.68 3.78
CA LYS A 548 -11.88 9.56 2.50
C LYS A 548 -12.12 8.07 2.28
N SER A 549 -13.38 7.64 2.24
CA SER A 549 -13.78 6.23 2.11
C SER A 549 -13.09 5.28 3.09
N GLY A 550 -13.07 5.63 4.39
CA GLY A 550 -12.47 4.83 5.46
C GLY A 550 -10.94 4.90 5.57
N ILE A 551 -10.28 5.56 4.62
CA ILE A 551 -8.81 5.65 4.51
C ILE A 551 -8.35 7.09 4.81
N PHE A 552 -7.33 7.23 5.64
CA PHE A 552 -6.59 8.46 5.85
C PHE A 552 -5.39 8.51 4.90
N TRP A 553 -5.29 9.59 4.14
CA TRP A 553 -4.29 9.81 3.09
C TRP A 553 -3.32 10.87 3.58
N LEU A 554 -2.10 10.46 3.95
CA LEU A 554 -1.06 11.36 4.43
C LEU A 554 -0.05 11.56 3.30
N GLU A 555 -0.51 12.28 2.29
CA GLU A 555 0.31 12.85 1.22
C GLU A 555 1.25 13.90 1.85
N ASP A 556 2.52 13.92 1.43
CA ASP A 556 3.56 14.86 1.89
C ASP A 556 3.73 15.01 3.42
N LEU A 557 3.92 13.92 4.18
CA LEU A 557 4.30 14.00 5.59
C LEU A 557 5.80 14.31 5.75
N VAL A 558 6.13 15.54 6.13
CA VAL A 558 7.50 16.05 6.28
C VAL A 558 7.87 16.13 7.77
N LEU A 559 8.71 15.18 8.20
CA LEU A 559 9.27 15.12 9.56
C LEU A 559 10.72 15.62 9.56
N ILE A 560 10.99 16.69 10.33
CA ILE A 560 12.33 17.18 10.62
C ILE A 560 12.69 16.76 12.05
N SER A 561 13.78 16.02 12.21
CA SER A 561 14.45 15.80 13.49
C SER A 561 15.95 15.56 13.27
N GLN A 562 16.68 15.21 14.33
CA GLN A 562 18.10 14.84 14.25
C GLN A 562 18.32 13.66 13.26
N PRO A 563 19.13 13.80 12.20
CA PRO A 563 19.47 12.69 11.31
C PRO A 563 20.19 11.56 12.06
N ASN A 564 20.05 10.31 11.59
CA ASN A 564 20.52 9.11 12.28
C ASN A 564 19.90 8.92 13.69
N SER A 565 18.63 9.30 13.86
CA SER A 565 17.80 9.03 15.05
C SER A 565 16.60 8.13 14.72
N SER A 566 15.88 7.65 15.75
CA SER A 566 14.64 6.90 15.60
C SER A 566 13.51 7.63 16.31
N GLN A 567 12.51 8.06 15.56
CA GLN A 567 11.44 8.97 15.99
C GLN A 567 10.10 8.23 16.07
N LYS A 568 9.49 8.22 17.26
CA LYS A 568 8.18 7.60 17.47
C LYS A 568 7.06 8.58 17.16
N LEU A 569 6.31 8.32 16.09
CA LEU A 569 5.07 9.02 15.77
C LEU A 569 3.87 8.26 16.35
N ILE A 570 2.95 9.00 16.97
CA ILE A 570 1.72 8.47 17.57
C ILE A 570 0.52 9.09 16.85
N PHE A 571 -0.30 8.24 16.25
CA PHE A 571 -1.44 8.59 15.40
C PHE A 571 -2.75 8.32 16.16
N TYR A 572 -3.49 9.38 16.47
CA TYR A 572 -4.76 9.33 17.21
C TYR A 572 -5.94 9.51 16.27
N THR A 573 -6.97 8.67 16.34
CA THR A 573 -8.24 8.91 15.61
C THR A 573 -9.44 9.13 16.53
N ASP A 574 -10.40 9.92 16.08
CA ASP A 574 -11.73 10.07 16.71
C ASP A 574 -12.78 9.10 16.12
N GLY A 575 -12.49 8.42 15.01
CA GLY A 575 -13.42 7.47 14.37
C GLY A 575 -13.66 6.17 15.14
N ILE A 576 -12.77 5.84 16.08
CA ILE A 576 -12.96 4.72 17.02
C ILE A 576 -13.60 5.30 18.29
N ASP A 577 -14.91 5.19 18.45
CA ASP A 577 -15.56 5.70 19.67
C ASP A 577 -15.31 4.76 20.86
N LEU A 578 -14.46 5.21 21.79
CA LEU A 578 -14.19 4.55 23.07
C LEU A 578 -15.34 4.64 24.08
N ASN A 579 -16.44 5.33 23.75
CA ASN A 579 -17.65 5.31 24.57
C ASN A 579 -18.53 4.08 24.31
N LEU A 580 -18.39 3.42 23.16
CA LEU A 580 -19.17 2.23 22.82
C LEU A 580 -18.84 1.05 23.76
N PRO A 581 -19.85 0.30 24.25
CA PRO A 581 -19.65 -0.82 25.18
C PRO A 581 -18.66 -1.89 24.70
N ASP A 582 -18.73 -2.29 23.43
CA ASP A 582 -17.80 -3.29 22.86
C ASP A 582 -16.34 -2.80 22.87
N ASN A 583 -16.12 -1.53 22.53
CA ASN A 583 -14.79 -0.90 22.58
C ASN A 583 -14.28 -0.74 24.03
N LYS A 584 -15.17 -0.44 24.98
CA LYS A 584 -14.84 -0.42 26.42
C LYS A 584 -14.45 -1.80 26.97
N ALA A 585 -15.10 -2.86 26.50
CA ALA A 585 -14.84 -4.22 26.99
C ALA A 585 -13.39 -4.67 26.71
N VAL A 586 -12.88 -4.43 25.50
CA VAL A 586 -11.49 -4.82 25.17
C VAL A 586 -10.46 -3.90 25.85
N MET A 587 -10.78 -2.62 26.06
CA MET A 587 -9.99 -1.68 26.88
C MET A 587 -9.93 -2.06 28.38
N ALA A 588 -10.83 -2.93 28.85
CA ALA A 588 -10.78 -3.51 30.19
C ALA A 588 -9.99 -4.83 30.21
N GLN A 589 -10.09 -5.67 29.17
CA GLN A 589 -9.37 -6.94 29.07
C GLN A 589 -7.84 -6.74 29.03
N SER A 590 -7.35 -5.73 28.31
CA SER A 590 -5.90 -5.43 28.24
C SER A 590 -5.27 -5.05 29.57
N LYS A 591 -6.06 -4.57 30.55
CA LYS A 591 -5.56 -4.16 31.89
C LYS A 591 -5.14 -5.32 32.79
N ASN A 592 -5.49 -6.56 32.45
CA ASN A 592 -5.12 -7.74 33.22
C ASN A 592 -3.79 -8.37 32.80
N GLU A 593 -3.18 -7.93 31.70
CA GLU A 593 -1.78 -8.25 31.39
C GLU A 593 -0.85 -7.20 32.01
N SER A 594 0.22 -7.63 32.68
CA SER A 594 1.12 -6.75 33.45
C SER A 594 2.10 -5.99 32.55
N ILE A 595 1.57 -5.14 31.67
CA ILE A 595 2.30 -4.26 30.75
C ILE A 595 2.18 -2.82 31.26
N ASN A 596 3.26 -2.04 31.16
CA ASN A 596 3.37 -0.76 31.88
C ASN A 596 2.49 0.34 31.25
N TYR A 597 1.45 0.77 31.98
CA TYR A 597 0.33 1.54 31.43
C TYR A 597 0.59 3.06 31.34
N GLN A 598 1.09 3.53 30.19
CA GLN A 598 0.86 4.90 29.71
C GLN A 598 0.63 5.02 28.18
N ASP A 599 1.13 4.08 27.37
CA ASP A 599 1.41 4.33 25.94
C ASP A 599 0.46 3.62 24.93
N GLN A 600 -0.69 3.10 25.39
CA GLN A 600 -1.71 2.46 24.54
C GLN A 600 -3.14 2.85 24.94
N ALA A 601 -3.71 3.83 24.24
CA ALA A 601 -5.14 3.87 23.99
C ALA A 601 -5.41 3.07 22.70
N GLN A 602 -6.56 2.40 22.55
CA GLN A 602 -6.86 1.68 21.31
C GLN A 602 -7.04 2.61 20.08
N ASN A 603 -7.16 3.92 20.31
CA ASN A 603 -7.18 4.95 19.26
C ASN A 603 -5.79 5.43 18.84
N SER A 604 -4.71 5.00 19.52
CA SER A 604 -3.34 5.48 19.27
C SER A 604 -2.45 4.40 18.68
N LEU A 605 -2.23 4.44 17.36
CA LEU A 605 -1.25 3.59 16.67
C LEU A 605 0.14 4.26 16.72
N SER A 606 1.20 3.47 16.93
CA SER A 606 2.59 3.96 16.96
C SER A 606 3.39 3.41 15.78
N ILE A 607 4.16 4.28 15.11
CA ILE A 607 5.13 3.95 14.07
C ILE A 607 6.49 4.54 14.45
N ASP A 608 7.54 3.74 14.32
CA ASP A 608 8.91 4.17 14.56
C ASP A 608 9.59 4.51 13.21
N ILE A 609 9.92 5.77 12.99
CA ILE A 609 10.61 6.25 11.78
C ILE A 609 12.10 6.38 12.05
N LYS A 610 12.94 5.62 11.35
CA LYS A 610 14.40 5.71 11.43
C LYS A 610 14.90 6.67 10.36
N LEU A 611 15.40 7.82 10.79
CA LEU A 611 15.93 8.85 9.90
C LEU A 611 17.35 8.49 9.46
N ARG A 612 17.63 8.48 8.15
CA ARG A 612 19.00 8.34 7.63
C ARG A 612 19.84 9.58 7.95
N GLN A 613 21.16 9.45 7.82
CA GLN A 613 22.07 10.59 7.74
C GLN A 613 21.88 11.35 6.42
N CYS A 614 22.24 12.64 6.39
CA CYS A 614 22.30 13.40 5.13
C CYS A 614 23.38 12.83 4.20
N LEU A 615 23.04 12.65 2.92
CA LEU A 615 23.88 12.03 1.90
C LEU A 615 24.83 13.04 1.23
N VAL A 616 25.82 12.51 0.50
CA VAL A 616 26.71 13.33 -0.33
C VAL A 616 25.90 14.06 -1.41
N GLY A 617 25.98 15.40 -1.40
CA GLY A 617 25.14 16.29 -2.20
C GLY A 617 24.01 16.98 -1.42
N GLU A 618 23.85 16.67 -0.14
CA GLU A 618 22.94 17.37 0.77
C GLU A 618 23.72 18.30 1.72
N GLN A 619 23.07 19.38 2.13
CA GLN A 619 23.43 20.21 3.29
C GLN A 619 22.51 19.89 4.47
N MET A 620 23.04 20.02 5.70
CA MET A 620 22.22 19.97 6.91
C MET A 620 22.01 21.39 7.45
N LEU A 621 20.76 21.80 7.51
CA LEU A 621 20.36 23.11 8.05
C LEU A 621 20.39 23.13 9.58
N GLN A 622 20.35 24.33 10.19
CA GLN A 622 20.40 24.50 11.66
C GLN A 622 19.22 23.87 12.42
N ASN A 623 18.16 23.43 11.74
CA ASN A 623 17.03 22.69 12.33
C ASN A 623 17.14 21.16 12.17
N GLY A 624 18.22 20.64 11.57
CA GLY A 624 18.41 19.20 11.32
C GLY A 624 17.86 18.69 9.98
N ARG A 625 17.26 19.54 9.14
CA ARG A 625 16.80 19.19 7.79
C ARG A 625 17.96 18.86 6.86
N CYS A 626 17.89 17.73 6.15
CA CYS A 626 18.74 17.42 5.01
C CYS A 626 18.10 17.98 3.72
N GLN A 627 18.80 18.87 3.00
CA GLN A 627 18.31 19.43 1.73
C GLN A 627 19.39 19.30 0.65
N ILE A 628 19.00 18.93 -0.58
CA ILE A 628 19.90 18.85 -1.73
C ILE A 628 20.48 20.25 -2.05
N CYS A 629 21.77 20.34 -2.35
CA CYS A 629 22.40 21.61 -2.72
C CYS A 629 21.75 22.23 -3.97
N PRO A 630 21.40 23.53 -3.96
CA PRO A 630 20.83 24.21 -5.13
C PRO A 630 21.85 24.34 -6.26
N SER A 631 21.39 24.61 -7.48
CA SER A 631 22.26 24.91 -8.63
C SER A 631 23.20 26.07 -8.33
N GLY A 632 24.46 25.97 -8.77
CA GLY A 632 25.54 26.87 -8.36
C GLY A 632 26.21 26.49 -7.03
N GLN A 633 25.74 25.45 -6.33
CA GLN A 633 26.36 24.93 -5.11
C GLN A 633 26.47 23.39 -5.10
N TYR A 634 27.39 22.84 -4.30
CA TYR A 634 27.61 21.40 -4.21
C TYR A 634 28.11 20.91 -2.83
N SER A 635 28.02 19.60 -2.59
CA SER A 635 28.59 18.92 -1.41
C SER A 635 29.19 17.56 -1.80
N LEU A 636 30.41 17.26 -1.32
CA LEU A 636 31.18 16.03 -1.64
C LEU A 636 31.42 15.12 -0.42
N GLU A 637 31.08 15.55 0.80
CA GLU A 637 31.24 14.78 2.04
C GLU A 637 29.91 14.70 2.80
N SER A 638 29.61 13.53 3.37
CA SER A 638 28.45 13.31 4.27
C SER A 638 28.70 13.92 5.64
N GLN A 639 27.76 14.72 6.15
CA GLN A 639 27.95 15.56 7.34
C GLN A 639 27.19 15.03 8.56
N THR A 640 27.66 15.39 9.76
CA THR A 640 27.02 15.08 11.07
C THR A 640 26.65 16.33 11.87
N GLU A 641 27.08 17.50 11.43
CA GLU A 641 26.84 18.81 12.05
C GLU A 641 26.41 19.82 10.96
N PRO A 642 25.72 20.94 11.29
CA PRO A 642 25.20 21.88 10.29
C PRO A 642 26.29 22.41 9.36
N TYR A 643 26.06 22.24 8.05
CA TYR A 643 27.04 22.48 7.01
C TYR A 643 26.32 22.97 5.75
N SER A 644 26.71 24.15 5.27
CA SER A 644 26.20 24.75 4.03
C SER A 644 26.99 24.25 2.82
N CYS A 645 26.34 24.10 1.67
CA CYS A 645 26.99 23.70 0.42
C CYS A 645 28.11 24.68 0.00
N LYS A 646 29.15 24.17 -0.66
CA LYS A 646 30.20 25.00 -1.27
C LYS A 646 29.65 25.70 -2.52
N GLU A 647 30.07 26.92 -2.77
CA GLU A 647 29.81 27.63 -4.03
C GLU A 647 30.64 27.04 -5.17
N CYS A 648 30.12 27.13 -6.40
CA CYS A 648 30.79 26.62 -7.60
C CYS A 648 32.08 27.39 -7.94
N GLN A 649 33.01 26.73 -8.65
CA GLN A 649 34.18 27.40 -9.20
C GLN A 649 33.93 27.74 -10.67
N ASP A 650 33.19 28.83 -10.92
CA ASP A 650 32.65 29.22 -12.24
C ASP A 650 33.70 29.35 -13.36
N GLN A 651 34.99 29.49 -13.03
CA GLN A 651 36.09 29.60 -14.00
C GLN A 651 36.61 28.25 -14.51
N VAL A 652 36.28 27.14 -13.83
CA VAL A 652 36.80 25.79 -14.13
C VAL A 652 35.73 24.68 -14.13
N SER A 653 34.55 24.96 -13.57
CA SER A 653 33.51 23.95 -13.31
C SER A 653 32.08 24.47 -13.48
N GLU A 654 31.16 23.56 -13.77
CA GLU A 654 29.71 23.78 -13.85
C GLU A 654 29.01 22.93 -12.78
N CYS A 655 28.22 23.55 -11.90
CA CYS A 655 27.52 22.89 -10.79
C CYS A 655 25.99 22.94 -10.98
N ILE A 656 25.39 21.87 -11.50
CA ILE A 656 23.93 21.82 -11.69
C ILE A 656 23.16 21.65 -10.37
N GLY A 657 23.83 21.17 -9.31
CA GLY A 657 23.32 21.03 -7.96
C GLY A 657 23.69 19.69 -7.32
N GLY A 658 23.40 19.56 -6.03
CA GLY A 658 23.65 18.35 -5.24
C GLY A 658 25.13 17.97 -5.16
N LYS A 659 25.49 16.85 -5.80
CA LYS A 659 26.87 16.32 -5.93
C LYS A 659 27.41 16.41 -7.37
N GLU A 660 26.59 16.84 -8.31
CA GLU A 660 26.86 16.75 -9.75
C GLU A 660 27.67 17.98 -10.20
N LEU A 661 28.95 17.73 -10.46
CA LEU A 661 30.00 18.72 -10.61
C LEU A 661 30.83 18.40 -11.87
N TYR A 662 30.72 19.25 -12.88
CA TYR A 662 31.28 19.00 -14.21
C TYR A 662 32.48 19.91 -14.52
N PRO A 663 33.46 19.44 -15.31
CA PRO A 663 34.56 20.27 -15.82
C PRO A 663 34.13 21.13 -17.00
N LEU A 664 34.59 22.39 -17.02
CA LEU A 664 34.49 23.24 -18.22
C LEU A 664 35.50 22.78 -19.31
N PRO A 665 35.27 23.14 -20.60
CA PRO A 665 36.21 22.86 -21.67
C PRO A 665 37.62 23.38 -21.34
N GLY A 666 38.65 22.58 -21.66
CA GLY A 666 40.04 22.86 -21.30
C GLY A 666 40.47 22.34 -19.92
N TYR A 667 39.55 21.85 -19.07
CA TYR A 667 39.87 21.35 -17.73
C TYR A 667 39.59 19.84 -17.55
N TRP A 668 40.46 19.19 -16.77
CA TRP A 668 40.35 17.80 -16.37
C TRP A 668 39.97 17.67 -14.89
N ARG A 669 38.91 16.92 -14.57
CA ARG A 669 38.50 16.65 -13.18
C ARG A 669 39.26 15.46 -12.62
N SER A 670 39.95 15.64 -11.48
CA SER A 670 40.85 14.60 -10.94
C SER A 670 40.14 13.34 -10.44
N SER A 671 38.93 13.48 -9.90
CA SER A 671 38.08 12.39 -9.39
C SER A 671 36.65 12.88 -9.25
N ASN A 672 35.68 11.96 -9.35
CA ASN A 672 34.27 12.20 -9.04
C ASN A 672 34.04 12.57 -7.55
N HIS A 673 35.00 12.28 -6.68
CA HIS A 673 34.98 12.63 -5.24
C HIS A 673 35.73 13.93 -4.90
N THR A 674 36.36 14.61 -5.86
CA THR A 674 37.15 15.83 -5.62
C THR A 674 36.59 17.04 -6.37
N ASP A 675 36.78 18.22 -5.80
CA ASP A 675 36.59 19.55 -6.39
C ASP A 675 37.86 20.07 -7.11
N LEU A 676 38.89 19.24 -7.25
CA LEU A 676 40.13 19.57 -7.95
C LEU A 676 40.00 19.44 -9.48
N PHE A 677 40.13 20.57 -10.16
CA PHE A 677 40.24 20.69 -11.61
C PHE A 677 41.66 21.11 -12.00
N LEU A 678 42.18 20.53 -13.08
CA LEU A 678 43.52 20.78 -13.60
C LEU A 678 43.44 21.17 -15.08
N ALA A 679 44.16 22.21 -15.51
CA ALA A 679 44.19 22.61 -16.91
C ALA A 679 44.88 21.54 -17.78
N CYS A 680 44.29 21.24 -18.95
CA CYS A 680 44.81 20.20 -19.83
C CYS A 680 46.03 20.66 -20.64
N LEU A 681 47.01 19.77 -20.82
CA LEU A 681 48.29 20.05 -21.52
C LEU A 681 48.11 20.49 -22.99
N TYR A 682 46.96 20.18 -23.58
CA TYR A 682 46.44 20.83 -24.78
C TYR A 682 44.96 21.14 -24.51
N PRO A 683 44.55 22.41 -24.31
CA PRO A 683 43.18 22.72 -23.88
C PRO A 683 42.08 22.15 -24.79
N PRO A 684 42.20 22.15 -26.13
CA PRO A 684 41.22 21.53 -27.02
C PRO A 684 41.12 19.99 -26.91
N ALA A 685 42.03 19.31 -26.20
CA ALA A 685 41.91 17.87 -25.94
C ALA A 685 40.85 17.54 -24.89
N CYS A 686 40.42 18.51 -24.07
CA CYS A 686 39.44 18.33 -23.01
C CYS A 686 38.13 19.03 -23.37
N ILE A 687 37.12 18.27 -23.79
CA ILE A 687 35.81 18.79 -24.20
C ILE A 687 35.04 19.33 -22.98
N GLY A 688 35.34 18.83 -21.78
CA GLY A 688 34.65 19.18 -20.54
C GLY A 688 33.56 18.16 -20.22
N ARG A 689 32.35 18.63 -19.96
CA ARG A 689 31.14 17.81 -19.76
C ARG A 689 30.84 16.94 -20.98
N SER A 690 30.70 15.64 -20.77
CA SER A 690 30.36 14.68 -21.83
C SER A 690 28.93 14.89 -22.36
N GLN A 691 28.72 14.58 -23.64
CA GLN A 691 27.37 14.50 -24.22
C GLN A 691 26.71 13.12 -24.00
N ILE A 692 27.41 12.17 -23.39
CA ILE A 692 26.89 10.85 -23.02
C ILE A 692 26.40 10.90 -21.56
N GLU A 693 25.13 10.55 -21.33
CA GLU A 693 24.44 10.82 -20.07
C GLU A 693 25.14 10.24 -18.82
N ASN A 694 25.30 11.08 -17.79
CA ASN A 694 25.78 10.79 -16.42
C ASN A 694 27.29 10.57 -16.18
N SER A 695 28.20 10.92 -17.10
CA SER A 695 29.63 11.01 -16.73
C SER A 695 29.97 12.37 -16.10
N THR A 696 30.47 12.38 -14.85
CA THR A 696 31.06 13.56 -14.21
C THR A 696 32.58 13.67 -14.43
N GLN A 697 33.16 12.79 -15.27
CA GLN A 697 34.57 12.88 -15.68
C GLN A 697 34.67 13.57 -17.05
N THR A 698 35.79 14.24 -17.29
CA THR A 698 36.09 14.96 -18.54
C THR A 698 36.11 14.01 -19.74
N GLU A 699 35.39 14.35 -20.80
CA GLU A 699 35.52 13.67 -22.09
C GLU A 699 36.71 14.23 -22.90
N CYS A 700 37.49 13.34 -23.48
CA CYS A 700 38.64 13.69 -24.32
C CYS A 700 38.25 13.77 -25.80
N ALA A 701 38.87 14.70 -26.53
CA ALA A 701 38.68 14.84 -27.97
C ALA A 701 39.17 13.62 -28.76
N GLU A 702 38.62 13.43 -29.98
CA GLU A 702 39.09 12.40 -30.92
C GLU A 702 40.61 12.50 -31.10
N GLY A 703 41.30 11.37 -30.97
CA GLY A 703 42.77 11.34 -30.97
C GLY A 703 43.43 11.47 -29.59
N TYR A 704 42.69 11.68 -28.49
CA TYR A 704 43.24 11.90 -27.13
C TYR A 704 42.57 11.05 -26.04
N GLN A 705 43.34 10.56 -25.05
CA GLN A 705 42.85 9.73 -23.95
C GLN A 705 43.66 9.88 -22.65
N GLY A 706 43.08 9.39 -21.56
CA GLY A 706 43.73 9.27 -20.24
C GLY A 706 43.74 10.56 -19.42
N ILE A 707 44.55 10.57 -18.36
CA ILE A 707 44.71 11.70 -17.44
C ILE A 707 45.11 12.95 -18.23
N LEU A 708 44.45 14.09 -17.97
CA LEU A 708 44.63 15.37 -18.68
C LEU A 708 44.45 15.29 -20.21
N CYS A 709 43.84 14.20 -20.71
CA CYS A 709 43.79 13.83 -22.12
C CYS A 709 45.19 13.83 -22.80
N ALA A 710 46.23 13.55 -22.01
CA ALA A 710 47.63 13.78 -22.37
C ALA A 710 48.27 12.66 -23.22
N ASN A 711 47.61 11.52 -23.38
CA ASN A 711 48.07 10.43 -24.24
C ASN A 711 47.26 10.43 -25.54
N CYS A 712 47.89 10.03 -26.65
CA CYS A 712 47.14 9.83 -27.88
C CYS A 712 46.20 8.64 -27.75
N GLN A 713 44.99 8.78 -28.31
CA GLN A 713 44.10 7.66 -28.50
C GLN A 713 44.81 6.56 -29.28
N TYR A 714 44.32 5.38 -28.99
CA TYR A 714 44.55 4.13 -29.70
C TYR A 714 44.20 4.39 -31.20
N GLY A 715 45.15 4.94 -32.01
CA GLY A 715 44.98 5.42 -33.41
C GLY A 715 45.98 6.49 -33.89
N TYR A 716 46.63 7.19 -32.96
CA TYR A 716 47.37 8.43 -33.22
C TYR A 716 48.72 8.43 -32.48
N SER A 717 49.74 9.08 -33.04
CA SER A 717 51.07 9.27 -32.42
C SER A 717 51.30 10.74 -32.04
N LYS A 718 52.19 11.01 -31.07
CA LYS A 718 52.52 12.40 -30.71
C LYS A 718 53.33 13.07 -31.83
N SER A 719 52.90 14.26 -32.22
CA SER A 719 53.55 15.06 -33.24
C SER A 719 54.76 15.84 -32.70
N TYR A 720 55.55 16.42 -33.62
CA TYR A 720 56.76 17.20 -33.33
C TYR A 720 56.50 18.48 -32.51
N ASP A 721 55.24 18.94 -32.43
CA ASP A 721 54.85 20.16 -31.73
C ASP A 721 53.81 19.91 -30.60
N SER A 722 54.17 20.36 -29.39
CA SER A 722 53.28 20.67 -28.25
C SER A 722 52.15 19.67 -27.94
N ASN A 723 52.49 18.44 -27.53
CA ASN A 723 51.55 17.42 -27.00
C ASN A 723 50.40 16.98 -27.93
N ARG A 724 50.37 17.42 -29.19
CA ARG A 724 49.31 17.10 -30.16
C ARG A 724 49.42 15.67 -30.67
N CYS A 725 48.28 15.06 -30.95
CA CYS A 725 48.16 13.71 -31.48
C CYS A 725 47.75 13.74 -32.96
N SER A 726 48.54 13.06 -33.80
CA SER A 726 48.41 13.00 -35.26
C SER A 726 48.31 11.56 -35.76
N LYS A 727 47.43 11.31 -36.73
CA LYS A 727 47.12 9.97 -37.24
C LYS A 727 48.37 9.31 -37.86
N CYS A 728 48.57 8.02 -37.60
CA CYS A 728 49.69 7.26 -38.17
C CYS A 728 49.60 7.17 -39.71
N PRO A 729 50.75 7.20 -40.43
CA PRO A 729 50.83 6.87 -41.86
C PRO A 729 50.69 5.36 -42.11
N ASP A 730 50.43 4.98 -43.35
CA ASP A 730 50.17 3.59 -43.72
C ASP A 730 51.38 2.65 -43.57
N ASN A 731 51.09 1.41 -43.14
CA ASN A 731 52.10 0.42 -42.76
C ASN A 731 53.16 0.15 -43.86
N LEU A 732 52.77 0.18 -45.14
CA LEU A 732 53.67 -0.12 -46.26
C LEU A 732 54.76 0.96 -46.44
N GLU A 733 54.41 2.24 -46.29
CA GLU A 733 55.38 3.34 -46.39
C GLU A 733 56.33 3.33 -45.18
N ASN A 734 55.78 3.09 -43.98
CA ASN A 734 56.56 2.99 -42.74
C ASN A 734 57.60 1.84 -42.81
N ILE A 735 57.18 0.65 -43.28
CA ILE A 735 58.08 -0.51 -43.48
C ILE A 735 59.19 -0.20 -44.50
N LEU A 736 58.88 0.47 -45.62
CA LEU A 736 59.88 0.86 -46.62
C LEU A 736 60.90 1.86 -46.07
N LEU A 737 60.45 2.87 -45.32
CA LEU A 737 61.31 3.87 -44.69
C LEU A 737 62.33 3.21 -43.73
N ILE A 738 61.83 2.30 -42.89
CA ILE A 738 62.62 1.56 -41.91
C ILE A 738 63.62 0.63 -42.61
N ALA A 739 63.23 -0.06 -43.68
CA ALA A 739 64.12 -0.93 -44.46
C ALA A 739 65.28 -0.16 -45.10
N VAL A 740 65.02 1.03 -45.66
CA VAL A 740 66.07 1.91 -46.19
C VAL A 740 67.02 2.35 -45.07
N PHE A 741 66.50 2.72 -43.89
CA PHE A 741 67.33 3.15 -42.78
C PHE A 741 68.24 2.04 -42.23
N ILE A 742 67.73 0.80 -42.13
CA ILE A 742 68.52 -0.38 -41.75
C ILE A 742 69.68 -0.61 -42.73
N ILE A 743 69.44 -0.46 -44.04
CA ILE A 743 70.49 -0.59 -45.07
C ILE A 743 71.57 0.48 -44.89
N VAL A 744 71.20 1.74 -44.68
CA VAL A 744 72.15 2.84 -44.44
C VAL A 744 72.94 2.59 -43.14
N PHE A 745 72.28 2.17 -42.07
CA PHE A 745 72.93 1.85 -40.80
C PHE A 745 73.95 0.71 -40.92
N LEU A 746 73.61 -0.36 -41.66
CA LEU A 746 74.52 -1.47 -41.95
C LEU A 746 75.72 -1.05 -42.81
N VAL A 747 75.53 -0.15 -43.78
CA VAL A 747 76.63 0.43 -44.56
C VAL A 747 77.55 1.26 -43.66
N VAL A 748 77.00 2.12 -42.80
CA VAL A 748 77.78 2.96 -41.86
C VAL A 748 78.54 2.09 -40.85
N ILE A 749 77.90 1.09 -40.24
CA ILE A 749 78.59 0.12 -39.35
C ILE A 749 79.68 -0.63 -40.12
N THR A 750 79.42 -1.09 -41.34
CA THR A 750 80.44 -1.80 -42.14
C THR A 750 81.66 -0.92 -42.43
N ILE A 751 81.44 0.37 -42.74
CA ILE A 751 82.52 1.36 -42.93
C ILE A 751 83.28 1.59 -41.61
N LEU A 752 82.59 1.81 -40.49
CA LEU A 752 83.21 2.07 -39.19
C LEU A 752 83.98 0.85 -38.66
N VAL A 753 83.44 -0.35 -38.76
CA VAL A 753 84.10 -1.60 -38.34
C VAL A 753 85.32 -1.86 -39.20
N ARG A 754 85.22 -1.72 -40.54
CA ARG A 754 86.36 -1.87 -41.46
C ARG A 754 87.44 -0.82 -41.22
N SER A 755 87.06 0.43 -40.93
CA SER A 755 87.96 1.53 -40.56
C SER A 755 88.69 1.29 -39.23
N ASN A 756 88.05 0.65 -38.25
CA ASN A 756 88.71 0.31 -36.99
C ASN A 756 89.60 -0.95 -37.10
N ILE A 757 89.22 -1.94 -37.91
CA ILE A 757 89.98 -3.22 -38.04
C ILE A 757 91.20 -3.09 -38.95
N GLN A 758 91.17 -2.28 -40.03
CA GLN A 758 92.31 -2.16 -40.95
C GLN A 758 93.49 -1.31 -40.42
N ASN A 759 93.33 -0.61 -39.28
CA ASN A 759 94.27 0.40 -38.78
C ASN A 759 95.24 -0.11 -37.68
N GLU A 760 95.60 -1.39 -37.69
CA GLU A 760 96.65 -1.93 -36.79
C GLU A 760 98.08 -1.53 -37.22
N SER A 761 98.24 -0.85 -38.37
CA SER A 761 99.52 -0.35 -38.88
C SER A 761 99.48 1.13 -39.31
N GLN A 762 100.06 1.99 -38.45
CA GLN A 762 100.42 3.42 -38.62
C GLN A 762 99.32 4.50 -38.41
N GLU A 763 99.76 5.56 -37.71
CA GLU A 763 99.11 6.85 -37.39
C GLU A 763 97.76 6.82 -36.63
N LYS A 764 97.59 7.72 -35.66
CA LYS A 764 96.38 7.80 -34.81
C LYS A 764 95.33 8.71 -35.45
N ASN A 765 94.28 8.11 -36.03
CA ASN A 765 93.11 8.86 -36.47
C ASN A 765 92.39 9.54 -35.27
N PHE A 766 92.47 10.86 -35.17
CA PHE A 766 91.80 11.66 -34.13
C PHE A 766 90.29 11.89 -34.42
N LEU A 767 89.80 11.59 -35.62
CA LEU A 767 88.41 11.82 -36.03
C LEU A 767 87.36 11.22 -35.05
N PRO A 768 87.51 9.99 -34.51
CA PRO A 768 86.57 9.45 -33.52
C PRO A 768 86.60 10.22 -32.19
N VAL A 769 87.72 10.87 -31.84
CA VAL A 769 87.84 11.68 -30.61
C VAL A 769 87.10 13.00 -30.78
N PHE A 770 87.27 13.68 -31.92
CA PHE A 770 86.53 14.91 -32.22
C PHE A 770 85.02 14.68 -32.33
N LEU A 771 84.58 13.60 -33.00
CA LEU A 771 83.16 13.23 -33.05
C LEU A 771 82.57 12.96 -31.66
N ARG A 772 83.33 12.33 -30.75
CA ARG A 772 82.88 12.10 -29.36
C ARG A 772 82.67 13.39 -28.58
N ILE A 773 83.56 14.37 -28.73
CA ILE A 773 83.43 15.68 -28.08
C ILE A 773 82.22 16.44 -28.65
N LEU A 774 82.06 16.45 -29.97
CA LEU A 774 80.95 17.12 -30.65
C LEU A 774 79.58 16.52 -30.28
N LEU A 775 79.44 15.19 -30.32
CA LEU A 775 78.19 14.51 -29.97
C LEU A 775 77.84 14.72 -28.49
N ASN A 776 78.81 14.66 -27.58
CA ASN A 776 78.57 14.91 -26.16
C ASN A 776 78.13 16.36 -25.90
N HIS A 777 78.70 17.34 -26.62
CA HIS A 777 78.28 18.74 -26.53
C HIS A 777 76.84 18.97 -27.02
N LEU A 778 76.46 18.36 -28.16
CA LEU A 778 75.10 18.44 -28.70
C LEU A 778 74.07 17.74 -27.80
N GLN A 779 74.43 16.61 -27.18
CA GLN A 779 73.58 15.90 -26.20
C GLN A 779 73.32 16.75 -24.95
N ILE A 780 74.34 17.45 -24.43
CA ILE A 780 74.17 18.38 -23.29
C ILE A 780 73.25 19.55 -23.68
N LEU A 781 73.38 20.08 -24.90
CA LEU A 781 72.52 21.16 -25.39
C LEU A 781 71.05 20.72 -25.55
N SER A 782 70.78 19.51 -26.04
CA SER A 782 69.41 18.98 -26.09
C SER A 782 68.84 18.73 -24.67
N LEU A 783 69.66 18.24 -23.74
CA LEU A 783 69.26 18.11 -22.34
C LEU A 783 68.83 19.47 -21.75
N THR A 784 69.54 20.56 -22.04
CA THR A 784 69.11 21.90 -21.60
C THR A 784 67.81 22.40 -22.23
N ALA A 785 67.45 21.92 -23.42
CA ALA A 785 66.16 22.22 -24.06
C ALA A 785 64.99 21.43 -23.45
N SER A 786 65.26 20.37 -22.68
CA SER A 786 64.22 19.55 -22.02
C SER A 786 63.69 20.13 -20.70
N PHE A 787 64.25 21.25 -20.23
CA PHE A 787 63.73 21.95 -19.05
C PHE A 787 62.59 22.91 -19.43
N ASP A 788 61.47 22.75 -18.74
CA ASP A 788 60.20 23.45 -18.95
C ASP A 788 60.27 24.88 -18.38
N PHE A 789 60.94 25.76 -19.12
CA PHE A 789 61.06 27.20 -18.84
C PHE A 789 60.50 28.01 -20.02
N ASP A 790 60.02 29.22 -19.74
CA ASP A 790 59.58 30.20 -20.76
C ASP A 790 60.78 30.79 -21.54
N TRP A 791 61.39 29.96 -22.39
CA TRP A 791 62.53 30.35 -23.22
C TRP A 791 62.14 31.43 -24.23
N PRO A 792 62.92 32.54 -24.35
CA PRO A 792 62.69 33.53 -25.41
C PRO A 792 62.66 32.90 -26.79
N GLU A 793 61.86 33.45 -27.70
CA GLU A 793 61.57 32.85 -29.01
C GLU A 793 62.84 32.55 -29.83
N GLN A 794 63.88 33.38 -29.73
CA GLN A 794 65.17 33.12 -30.38
C GLN A 794 65.89 31.89 -29.81
N LEU A 795 65.82 31.65 -28.49
CA LEU A 795 66.36 30.44 -27.86
C LEU A 795 65.50 29.21 -28.17
N SER A 796 64.17 29.34 -28.14
CA SER A 796 63.25 28.25 -28.51
C SER A 796 63.53 27.75 -29.93
N ASN A 797 63.68 28.68 -30.89
CA ASN A 797 64.01 28.34 -32.27
C ASN A 797 65.45 27.82 -32.45
N PHE A 798 66.41 28.30 -31.66
CA PHE A 798 67.77 27.75 -31.62
C PHE A 798 67.80 26.30 -31.11
N TYR A 799 67.11 26.00 -30.00
CA TYR A 799 66.99 24.64 -29.47
C TYR A 799 66.27 23.71 -30.47
N LYS A 800 65.13 24.14 -31.03
CA LYS A 800 64.41 23.40 -32.10
C LYS A 800 65.27 23.14 -33.35
N SER A 801 66.31 23.93 -33.59
CA SER A 801 67.26 23.72 -34.70
C SER A 801 68.38 22.71 -34.38
N ILE A 802 68.67 22.48 -33.11
CA ILE A 802 69.72 21.55 -32.63
C ILE A 802 69.14 20.18 -32.27
N GLN A 803 67.91 20.16 -31.74
CA GLN A 803 67.25 18.96 -31.22
C GLN A 803 67.26 17.75 -32.19
N PRO A 804 67.01 17.88 -33.51
CA PRO A 804 67.04 16.75 -34.44
C PRO A 804 68.41 16.05 -34.57
N ALA A 805 69.51 16.74 -34.24
CA ALA A 805 70.87 16.16 -34.25
C ALA A 805 71.21 15.37 -32.97
N SER A 806 70.43 15.55 -31.91
CA SER A 806 70.49 14.78 -30.67
C SER A 806 69.49 13.61 -30.69
N ASP A 807 68.24 13.91 -31.04
CA ASP A 807 67.08 13.06 -30.78
C ASP A 807 66.86 12.02 -31.91
N VAL A 808 67.95 11.65 -32.57
CA VAL A 808 68.12 10.61 -33.59
C VAL A 808 67.53 9.27 -33.14
N SER A 809 67.55 8.98 -31.84
CA SER A 809 67.01 7.75 -31.24
C SER A 809 65.48 7.72 -31.08
N THR A 810 64.80 8.88 -31.12
CA THR A 810 63.34 8.97 -30.93
C THR A 810 62.59 9.34 -32.20
N GLN A 811 63.23 10.05 -33.15
CA GLN A 811 62.59 10.48 -34.40
C GLN A 811 62.64 9.45 -35.54
N LEU A 812 63.75 8.68 -35.68
CA LEU A 812 64.02 7.91 -36.89
C LEU A 812 63.26 6.58 -37.02
N LEU A 813 62.60 6.17 -35.95
CA LEU A 813 61.69 5.05 -35.94
C LEU A 813 60.44 5.54 -35.23
N SER A 814 59.35 5.71 -35.97
CA SER A 814 58.01 5.80 -35.37
C SER A 814 57.71 4.46 -34.70
N ILE A 815 58.16 4.32 -33.46
CA ILE A 815 57.94 3.18 -32.54
C ILE A 815 56.52 3.29 -31.93
N ASP A 816 55.64 4.08 -32.56
CA ASP A 816 54.20 4.24 -32.27
C ASP A 816 53.27 4.01 -33.50
N CYS A 817 53.76 3.46 -34.63
CA CYS A 817 52.95 3.12 -35.83
C CYS A 817 53.30 1.77 -36.57
N LEU A 818 53.73 0.69 -35.89
CA LEU A 818 54.01 -0.67 -36.45
C LEU A 818 53.69 -1.95 -35.56
N LEU A 819 54.27 -2.14 -34.35
CA LEU A 819 53.98 -3.18 -33.30
C LEU A 819 52.50 -3.30 -32.83
N GLU A 820 51.56 -2.56 -33.40
CA GLU A 820 50.11 -2.66 -33.14
C GLU A 820 49.39 -2.87 -34.49
N SER A 821 50.07 -3.54 -35.43
CA SER A 821 49.39 -4.49 -36.31
C SER A 821 48.37 -5.29 -35.48
N ASP A 822 47.26 -5.66 -36.11
CA ASP A 822 46.13 -6.24 -35.36
C ASP A 822 46.44 -7.62 -34.74
N GLU A 823 47.56 -8.23 -35.10
CA GLU A 823 48.14 -9.42 -34.47
C GLU A 823 48.68 -9.17 -33.04
N PHE A 824 49.11 -7.93 -32.72
CA PHE A 824 49.69 -7.59 -31.41
C PHE A 824 48.66 -7.06 -30.39
N LYS A 825 47.37 -7.03 -30.74
CA LYS A 825 46.30 -6.39 -29.95
C LYS A 825 46.18 -6.94 -28.52
N GLU A 826 46.24 -8.26 -28.33
CA GLU A 826 46.08 -8.90 -27.01
C GLU A 826 47.16 -8.48 -26.01
N ILE A 827 48.43 -8.41 -26.44
CA ILE A 827 49.58 -8.13 -25.56
C ILE A 827 49.52 -6.70 -25.00
N SER A 828 49.03 -5.73 -25.80
CA SER A 828 48.83 -4.34 -25.37
C SER A 828 47.74 -4.14 -24.32
N SER A 829 46.87 -5.14 -24.07
CA SER A 829 45.79 -5.03 -23.07
C SER A 829 46.31 -4.98 -21.63
N HIS A 830 47.46 -5.61 -21.35
CA HIS A 830 48.03 -5.75 -20.01
C HIS A 830 49.26 -4.85 -19.77
N TYR A 831 49.91 -4.37 -20.84
CA TYR A 831 51.13 -3.57 -20.75
C TYR A 831 51.04 -2.30 -21.60
N ARG A 832 51.29 -1.14 -20.99
CA ARG A 832 51.31 0.15 -21.70
C ARG A 832 52.44 0.15 -22.73
N VAL A 833 52.21 0.80 -23.88
CA VAL A 833 53.17 0.90 -25.00
C VAL A 833 54.58 1.28 -24.53
N TYR A 834 54.69 2.22 -23.59
CA TYR A 834 55.95 2.63 -22.96
C TYR A 834 56.72 1.48 -22.31
N GLN A 835 56.05 0.57 -21.58
CA GLN A 835 56.69 -0.58 -20.94
C GLN A 835 57.25 -1.55 -21.99
N VAL A 836 56.52 -1.77 -23.08
CA VAL A 836 56.97 -2.59 -24.22
C VAL A 836 58.21 -1.95 -24.89
N LYS A 837 58.24 -0.62 -25.06
CA LYS A 837 59.43 0.10 -25.56
C LYS A 837 60.64 -0.08 -24.67
N VAL A 838 60.50 0.04 -23.34
CA VAL A 838 61.60 -0.11 -22.38
C VAL A 838 62.14 -1.55 -22.39
N ILE A 839 61.25 -2.56 -22.41
CA ILE A 839 61.65 -3.97 -22.54
C ILE A 839 62.37 -4.22 -23.87
N PHE A 840 61.87 -3.66 -24.97
CA PHE A 840 62.50 -3.78 -26.28
C PHE A 840 63.90 -3.16 -26.31
N LEU A 841 64.06 -1.94 -25.80
CA LEU A 841 65.35 -1.24 -25.70
C LEU A 841 66.34 -1.95 -24.77
N ALA A 842 65.87 -2.64 -23.72
CA ALA A 842 66.73 -3.45 -22.85
C ALA A 842 67.20 -4.76 -23.52
N ILE A 843 66.37 -5.35 -24.38
CA ILE A 843 66.67 -6.59 -25.11
C ILE A 843 67.50 -6.33 -26.38
N LEU A 844 67.35 -5.17 -27.02
CA LEU A 844 68.01 -4.82 -28.27
C LEU A 844 69.56 -4.98 -28.24
N PRO A 845 70.30 -4.52 -27.20
CA PRO A 845 71.73 -4.80 -27.07
C PRO A 845 72.07 -6.29 -27.05
N ILE A 846 71.22 -7.12 -26.45
CA ILE A 846 71.41 -8.58 -26.38
C ILE A 846 71.12 -9.22 -27.75
N LEU A 847 70.08 -8.78 -28.46
CA LEU A 847 69.82 -9.21 -29.84
C LEU A 847 70.97 -8.84 -30.78
N ILE A 848 71.55 -7.65 -30.61
CA ILE A 848 72.72 -7.20 -31.36
C ILE A 848 73.96 -8.02 -30.97
N ILE A 849 74.11 -8.47 -29.72
CA ILE A 849 75.19 -9.37 -29.28
C ILE A 849 75.02 -10.81 -29.81
N ILE A 850 73.79 -11.36 -29.81
CA ILE A 850 73.49 -12.71 -30.32
C ILE A 850 73.58 -12.74 -31.85
N GLY A 851 72.97 -11.73 -32.49
CA GLY A 851 73.19 -11.43 -33.90
C GLY A 851 74.69 -11.36 -34.17
N SER A 852 75.44 -10.57 -33.40
CA SER A 852 76.91 -10.42 -33.50
C SER A 852 77.74 -11.60 -33.00
N ALA A 853 77.13 -12.77 -32.83
CA ALA A 853 77.77 -14.07 -32.93
C ALA A 853 77.46 -14.77 -34.27
N MET A 854 76.19 -14.77 -34.72
CA MET A 854 75.69 -15.60 -35.83
C MET A 854 76.33 -15.35 -37.21
N VAL A 855 76.39 -14.12 -37.72
CA VAL A 855 77.07 -13.79 -38.99
C VAL A 855 78.55 -14.16 -39.00
N TRP A 856 79.30 -14.17 -37.89
CA TRP A 856 80.67 -14.74 -37.91
C TRP A 856 80.73 -16.24 -37.66
N ILE A 857 79.73 -16.86 -37.03
CA ILE A 857 79.54 -18.31 -37.11
C ILE A 857 79.25 -18.71 -38.57
N ILE A 858 78.52 -17.88 -39.34
CA ILE A 858 78.25 -18.06 -40.77
C ILE A 858 79.50 -17.79 -41.61
N ILE A 859 80.20 -16.66 -41.44
CA ILE A 859 81.47 -16.37 -42.14
C ILE A 859 82.51 -17.46 -41.82
N PHE A 860 82.58 -17.95 -40.59
CA PHE A 860 83.45 -19.06 -40.19
C PHE A 860 83.05 -20.38 -40.88
N LYS A 861 81.75 -20.74 -40.93
CA LYS A 861 81.25 -21.89 -41.70
C LYS A 861 81.50 -21.77 -43.21
N VAL A 862 81.45 -20.57 -43.78
CA VAL A 862 81.76 -20.32 -45.20
C VAL A 862 83.27 -20.40 -45.46
N LYS A 863 84.09 -19.76 -44.62
CA LYS A 863 85.56 -19.72 -44.75
C LYS A 863 86.19 -21.09 -44.49
N SER A 864 85.65 -21.87 -43.54
CA SER A 864 86.08 -23.26 -43.27
C SER A 864 85.80 -24.24 -44.41
N ARG A 865 84.86 -23.95 -45.32
CA ARG A 865 84.66 -24.72 -46.56
C ARG A 865 85.69 -24.42 -47.67
N PHE A 866 86.46 -23.33 -47.55
CA PHE A 866 87.39 -22.87 -48.60
C PHE A 866 88.85 -22.72 -48.15
N THR A 867 89.18 -22.99 -46.88
CA THR A 867 90.57 -22.94 -46.37
C THR A 867 90.97 -24.22 -45.65
N SER A 868 91.37 -25.23 -46.41
CA SER A 868 92.16 -26.37 -45.91
C SER A 868 93.63 -26.17 -46.26
N VAL A 869 94.36 -25.47 -45.38
CA VAL A 869 95.83 -25.34 -45.21
C VAL A 869 96.03 -24.25 -44.11
N PRO A 870 97.03 -24.33 -43.20
CA PRO A 870 96.79 -23.90 -41.81
C PRO A 870 97.49 -22.60 -41.32
N ILE A 871 96.94 -21.99 -40.23
CA ILE A 871 97.53 -20.96 -39.30
C ILE A 871 97.63 -19.53 -39.92
N ASP A 872 97.13 -18.38 -39.40
CA ASP A 872 96.78 -17.81 -38.05
C ASP A 872 95.66 -16.65 -38.08
N LYS A 873 94.84 -16.44 -37.00
CA LYS A 873 94.20 -15.18 -36.38
C LYS A 873 93.01 -14.23 -36.96
N GLU A 874 91.75 -14.21 -36.36
CA GLU A 874 90.70 -13.09 -36.01
C GLU A 874 89.29 -12.70 -36.73
N ILE A 875 88.48 -11.62 -36.35
CA ILE A 875 86.92 -11.43 -36.37
C ILE A 875 86.23 -10.00 -36.82
N PRO A 876 85.12 -9.32 -36.28
CA PRO A 876 83.57 -9.45 -36.20
C PRO A 876 82.51 -8.36 -36.85
N GLN A 877 81.38 -7.85 -36.19
CA GLN A 877 79.90 -7.94 -36.65
C GLN A 877 78.62 -7.06 -36.08
N ILE A 878 77.50 -6.68 -36.88
CA ILE A 878 75.94 -6.49 -36.67
C ILE A 878 75.10 -5.20 -36.07
N GLU A 879 73.72 -4.92 -35.85
CA GLU A 879 72.28 -4.74 -36.51
C GLU A 879 71.23 -3.87 -35.59
N LEU A 880 69.82 -3.66 -35.53
CA LEU A 880 68.43 -3.75 -36.24
C LEU A 880 67.10 -3.11 -35.49
N PHE A 881 65.83 -3.02 -36.07
CA PHE A 881 64.35 -3.06 -35.51
C PHE A 881 63.26 -1.84 -35.25
N PRO A 882 61.85 -2.02 -35.10
CA PRO A 882 60.68 -0.99 -35.04
C PRO A 882 59.30 -1.17 -34.15
N SER A 883 58.18 -0.31 -34.15
CA SER A 883 56.86 -0.43 -33.28
C SER A 883 55.50 0.50 -33.44
N LYS A 884 54.23 0.20 -32.90
CA LYS A 884 52.83 0.89 -32.62
C LYS A 884 51.48 0.79 -33.55
N LYS A 885 50.24 1.44 -33.39
CA LYS A 885 48.96 1.63 -34.30
C LYS A 885 47.52 2.15 -33.73
N SER A 886 46.29 1.48 -33.87
CA SER A 886 44.92 1.83 -33.23
C SER A 886 43.40 1.43 -33.69
N SER A 887 42.28 2.23 -33.40
CA SER A 887 40.77 1.88 -33.09
C SER A 887 39.44 2.75 -33.50
N ASP A 888 38.36 3.05 -32.65
CA ASP A 888 36.82 2.86 -32.88
C ASP A 888 35.59 3.78 -32.37
N TYR A 889 34.33 3.59 -32.94
CA TYR A 889 32.88 3.66 -32.38
C TYR A 889 31.72 3.65 -33.50
N LEU A 890 30.33 3.64 -33.46
CA LEU A 890 29.04 3.50 -32.62
C LEU A 890 27.78 3.31 -33.61
N SER A 891 26.39 3.28 -33.44
CA SER A 891 25.21 3.25 -32.46
C SER A 891 23.80 2.96 -33.20
N GLY A 892 22.56 2.93 -32.58
CA GLY A 892 21.24 3.17 -33.33
C GLY A 892 19.80 2.68 -32.90
N LYS A 893 18.75 3.22 -33.61
CA LYS A 893 17.29 2.84 -33.83
C LYS A 893 16.14 3.28 -32.84
N MET A 894 14.80 3.31 -33.16
CA MET A 894 13.93 3.51 -34.39
C MET A 894 12.38 3.22 -34.16
N ARG A 895 11.41 4.15 -34.45
CA ARG A 895 9.92 4.00 -34.77
C ARG A 895 9.18 5.40 -34.78
N GLU A 896 7.92 5.71 -35.21
CA GLU A 896 6.85 5.16 -36.13
C GLU A 896 5.71 6.22 -36.45
N PHE A 897 4.71 5.88 -37.30
CA PHE A 897 3.40 6.53 -37.70
C PHE A 897 3.28 7.90 -38.48
N ALA A 898 2.51 7.83 -39.59
CA ALA A 898 1.61 8.82 -40.25
C ALA A 898 2.07 10.12 -40.99
N GLU A 899 2.03 10.03 -42.34
CA GLU A 899 1.48 10.96 -43.38
C GLU A 899 1.76 12.49 -43.50
N SER A 900 2.25 12.85 -44.70
CA SER A 900 1.97 14.04 -45.55
C SER A 900 2.62 15.44 -45.32
N ASP A 901 3.20 15.92 -46.42
CA ASP A 901 3.36 17.29 -46.95
C ASP A 901 4.10 18.44 -46.19
N LEU A 902 5.32 18.67 -46.67
CA LEU A 902 5.95 19.97 -47.05
C LEU A 902 6.14 21.14 -46.04
N VAL A 903 7.43 21.53 -45.92
CA VAL A 903 7.97 22.92 -45.94
C VAL A 903 8.13 23.72 -44.60
N ILE A 904 9.41 23.90 -44.21
CA ILE A 904 10.03 24.97 -43.36
C ILE A 904 9.96 24.86 -41.80
N ILE A 905 11.01 24.29 -41.18
CA ILE A 905 12.06 24.90 -40.29
C ILE A 905 11.61 26.00 -39.26
N PRO A 906 12.05 26.07 -37.96
CA PRO A 906 13.15 25.34 -37.24
C PRO A 906 12.95 24.88 -35.75
N LYS A 907 13.91 24.07 -35.25
CA LYS A 907 14.60 24.11 -33.90
C LYS A 907 14.02 23.49 -32.58
N TYR A 908 14.99 22.91 -31.84
CA TYR A 908 15.24 22.83 -30.37
C TYR A 908 14.97 21.56 -29.50
N SER A 909 16.10 20.92 -29.10
CA SER A 909 16.55 20.14 -27.92
C SER A 909 15.68 19.22 -27.01
N SER A 910 16.42 18.24 -26.43
CA SER A 910 16.45 17.79 -25.01
C SER A 910 15.27 17.02 -24.38
N ASP A 911 15.44 16.08 -23.43
CA ASP A 911 16.55 15.24 -22.90
C ASP A 911 15.92 14.21 -21.89
N VAL A 912 16.73 13.50 -21.07
CA VAL A 912 16.41 13.00 -19.70
C VAL A 912 15.91 11.55 -19.52
N LEU A 913 16.88 10.63 -19.39
CA LEU A 913 17.22 9.85 -18.16
C LEU A 913 16.26 8.88 -17.40
N LYS A 914 16.93 7.88 -16.78
CA LYS A 914 16.77 7.31 -15.41
C LYS A 914 16.00 5.97 -15.17
N LYS A 915 15.86 5.61 -13.89
CA LYS A 915 16.12 4.27 -13.29
C LYS A 915 15.45 4.16 -11.90
N GLU A 916 15.01 2.96 -11.48
CA GLU A 916 14.52 2.72 -10.10
C GLU A 916 14.88 1.33 -9.47
N GLN A 917 14.04 0.81 -8.56
CA GLN A 917 14.35 -0.05 -7.40
C GLN A 917 13.94 -1.55 -7.63
N SER A 918 13.71 -2.47 -6.68
CA SER A 918 13.55 -2.49 -5.19
C SER A 918 13.90 -3.89 -4.58
N ASP A 919 13.56 -4.13 -3.30
CA ASP A 919 13.71 -5.40 -2.56
C ASP A 919 12.40 -5.74 -1.81
N LEU A 920 12.00 -7.03 -1.74
CA LEU A 920 10.85 -7.50 -0.92
C LEU A 920 10.93 -9.01 -0.63
N PHE A 921 10.43 -9.43 0.55
CA PHE A 921 10.55 -10.79 1.11
C PHE A 921 9.76 -11.89 0.38
N MET A 922 10.23 -13.15 0.43
CA MET A 922 9.56 -14.33 1.03
C MET A 922 10.16 -15.69 0.58
N SER A 923 9.73 -16.78 1.24
CA SER A 923 9.97 -18.20 0.92
C SER A 923 8.67 -18.99 1.23
N PRO A 924 8.43 -20.28 0.85
CA PRO A 924 9.44 -21.36 0.74
C PRO A 924 9.22 -22.52 -0.29
N LYS A 925 10.25 -23.38 -0.39
CA LYS A 925 10.23 -24.86 -0.67
C LYS A 925 9.77 -25.44 -2.03
N SER A 926 10.54 -26.47 -2.45
CA SER A 926 10.26 -27.52 -3.46
C SER A 926 10.03 -27.09 -4.92
N GLY A 927 10.33 -27.90 -5.94
CA GLY A 927 11.06 -29.19 -5.96
C GLY A 927 10.68 -30.07 -7.17
N ALA A 928 11.68 -30.56 -7.94
CA ALA A 928 11.54 -31.29 -9.22
C ALA A 928 10.99 -30.43 -10.39
N SER A 929 11.30 -30.66 -11.69
CA SER A 929 12.17 -31.65 -12.37
C SER A 929 12.54 -31.22 -13.82
N SER A 930 13.60 -31.83 -14.40
CA SER A 930 13.88 -32.01 -15.86
C SER A 930 14.24 -30.75 -16.72
N ILE A 931 15.07 -30.79 -17.79
CA ILE A 931 15.86 -31.88 -18.44
C ILE A 931 17.08 -31.34 -19.28
N LYS A 932 18.30 -31.93 -19.10
CA LYS A 932 19.46 -32.14 -20.04
C LYS A 932 20.08 -30.91 -20.80
N LYS A 933 21.32 -30.91 -21.37
CA LYS A 933 22.23 -32.00 -21.85
C LYS A 933 23.73 -31.55 -22.07
N GLN A 934 24.73 -32.31 -21.54
CA GLN A 934 26.10 -32.70 -22.05
C GLN A 934 27.10 -31.70 -22.76
N SER A 935 28.46 -31.81 -22.81
CA SER A 935 29.64 -32.41 -22.06
C SER A 935 30.92 -32.41 -22.98
N SER A 936 32.24 -32.40 -22.64
CA SER A 936 33.12 -32.21 -21.45
C SER A 936 34.66 -32.33 -21.82
N SER A 937 35.61 -32.23 -20.85
CA SER A 937 37.03 -32.79 -20.80
C SER A 937 38.19 -32.23 -21.70
N LYS A 938 39.54 -32.34 -21.43
CA LYS A 938 40.45 -32.35 -20.21
C LYS A 938 42.00 -32.53 -20.57
N LEU A 939 42.96 -31.89 -19.82
CA LEU A 939 44.43 -32.23 -19.58
C LEU A 939 45.50 -32.18 -20.75
N SER A 940 46.86 -32.23 -20.59
CA SER A 940 47.88 -31.60 -19.65
C SER A 940 49.41 -32.00 -19.85
N GLN A 941 50.37 -31.06 -19.66
CA GLN A 941 51.80 -31.16 -19.15
C GLN A 941 53.04 -31.74 -19.95
N GLY A 942 54.26 -31.23 -19.63
CA GLY A 942 55.66 -31.73 -19.93
C GLY A 942 56.53 -30.89 -20.91
N GLU A 943 57.89 -30.89 -20.98
CA GLU A 943 59.02 -31.20 -20.04
C GLU A 943 60.42 -30.68 -20.59
N ILE A 944 61.59 -30.87 -19.94
CA ILE A 944 62.90 -30.16 -20.24
C ILE A 944 64.22 -31.01 -20.39
N SER A 945 65.04 -30.59 -21.37
CA SER A 945 66.52 -30.66 -21.68
C SER A 945 67.54 -31.71 -21.13
N LYS A 946 68.71 -31.77 -21.81
CA LYS A 946 70.08 -31.85 -21.22
C LYS A 946 71.20 -31.58 -22.27
N GLU A 947 72.01 -30.54 -22.06
CA GLU A 947 73.15 -30.14 -22.93
C GLU A 947 74.54 -30.50 -22.35
N GLU A 948 74.58 -30.97 -21.10
CA GLU A 948 75.68 -30.81 -20.14
C GLU A 948 76.96 -31.65 -20.38
N ILE A 949 77.16 -32.22 -21.57
CA ILE A 949 78.27 -33.15 -21.87
C ILE A 949 79.30 -32.56 -22.86
N PHE A 950 78.98 -31.47 -23.58
CA PHE A 950 79.78 -31.04 -24.74
C PHE A 950 80.91 -30.02 -24.45
N GLU A 951 80.93 -29.32 -23.32
CA GLU A 951 81.75 -28.10 -23.14
C GLU A 951 83.28 -28.30 -23.05
N LEU A 952 83.80 -29.50 -22.75
CA LEU A 952 85.21 -29.68 -22.35
C LEU A 952 86.23 -29.85 -23.50
N GLN A 953 85.84 -29.78 -24.78
CA GLN A 953 86.77 -29.98 -25.90
C GLN A 953 87.21 -28.71 -26.67
N GLU A 954 86.55 -27.56 -26.51
CA GLU A 954 86.73 -26.43 -27.45
C GLU A 954 87.92 -25.47 -27.12
N TYR A 955 88.70 -25.72 -26.06
CA TYR A 955 89.67 -24.75 -25.53
C TYR A 955 90.98 -24.58 -26.34
N LYS A 956 91.14 -25.20 -27.52
CA LYS A 956 92.35 -25.05 -28.36
C LYS A 956 92.13 -24.55 -29.79
N GLN A 957 90.88 -24.20 -30.15
CA GLN A 957 90.61 -23.41 -31.35
C GLN A 957 89.75 -22.20 -31.01
N SER A 958 90.40 -21.08 -30.72
CA SER A 958 90.16 -19.86 -31.49
C SER A 958 91.12 -18.74 -31.06
N PRO A 959 91.79 -18.06 -32.00
CA PRO A 959 92.22 -16.69 -31.77
C PRO A 959 91.00 -15.74 -31.74
N ASN A 960 89.86 -16.21 -32.23
CA ASN A 960 88.65 -15.46 -32.53
C ASN A 960 87.80 -15.08 -31.30
N LYS A 961 88.39 -14.41 -30.30
CA LYS A 961 87.65 -13.74 -29.21
C LYS A 961 88.03 -12.27 -29.01
N GLY A 962 89.27 -11.85 -29.28
CA GLY A 962 89.75 -10.49 -29.00
C GLY A 962 88.98 -9.43 -29.77
N GLN A 963 88.91 -9.56 -31.10
CA GLN A 963 88.19 -8.59 -31.93
C GLN A 963 86.66 -8.67 -31.73
N ILE A 964 86.06 -9.81 -31.35
CA ILE A 964 84.61 -9.94 -31.03
C ILE A 964 84.23 -8.91 -29.97
N THR A 965 85.00 -8.88 -28.88
CA THR A 965 84.82 -7.91 -27.80
C THR A 965 84.95 -6.47 -28.31
N SER A 966 85.85 -6.21 -29.27
CA SER A 966 86.08 -4.87 -29.83
C SER A 966 84.86 -4.31 -30.58
N THR A 967 84.26 -5.05 -31.51
CA THR A 967 83.10 -4.53 -32.26
C THR A 967 81.81 -4.49 -31.43
N ILE A 968 81.62 -5.43 -30.49
CA ILE A 968 80.54 -5.31 -29.49
C ILE A 968 80.68 -3.99 -28.70
N ILE A 969 81.90 -3.65 -28.27
CA ILE A 969 82.17 -2.35 -27.60
C ILE A 969 81.90 -1.17 -28.55
N VAL A 970 82.29 -1.24 -29.82
CA VAL A 970 82.05 -0.15 -30.80
C VAL A 970 80.56 0.07 -31.07
N ILE A 971 79.75 -1.00 -31.16
CA ILE A 971 78.32 -0.88 -31.41
C ILE A 971 77.57 -0.40 -30.15
N LEU A 972 77.88 -0.95 -28.98
CA LEU A 972 77.33 -0.45 -27.70
C LEU A 972 77.66 1.04 -27.50
N PHE A 973 78.88 1.46 -27.88
CA PHE A 973 79.30 2.87 -27.82
C PHE A 973 78.52 3.78 -28.77
N LEU A 974 78.09 3.28 -29.93
CA LEU A 974 77.27 4.05 -30.90
C LEU A 974 75.80 4.13 -30.48
N ILE A 975 75.26 3.08 -29.83
CA ILE A 975 73.85 2.99 -29.45
C ILE A 975 73.56 3.71 -28.13
N HIS A 976 74.45 3.62 -27.13
CA HIS A 976 74.25 4.29 -25.83
C HIS A 976 75.57 4.75 -25.19
N PRO A 977 76.17 5.87 -25.65
CA PRO A 977 77.49 6.35 -25.19
C PRO A 977 77.65 6.41 -23.67
N SER A 978 76.61 6.84 -22.96
CA SER A 978 76.58 6.98 -21.49
C SER A 978 76.79 5.66 -20.75
N VAL A 979 76.20 4.55 -21.24
CA VAL A 979 76.34 3.23 -20.60
C VAL A 979 77.76 2.70 -20.76
N THR A 980 78.40 2.96 -21.91
CA THR A 980 79.84 2.68 -22.07
C THR A 980 80.71 3.58 -21.20
N GLN A 981 80.33 4.83 -20.91
CA GLN A 981 81.06 5.68 -19.98
C GLN A 981 80.95 5.18 -18.53
N GLU A 982 79.75 4.80 -18.08
CA GLU A 982 79.51 4.12 -16.78
C GLU A 982 80.36 2.85 -16.65
N MET A 983 80.35 1.97 -17.65
CA MET A 983 81.20 0.76 -17.68
C MET A 983 82.69 1.08 -17.47
N PHE A 984 83.22 2.10 -18.16
CA PHE A 984 84.62 2.50 -18.01
C PHE A 984 84.89 3.22 -16.66
N ALA A 985 83.90 3.92 -16.09
CA ALA A 985 84.02 4.53 -14.76
C ALA A 985 84.07 3.48 -13.64
N ILE A 986 83.21 2.46 -13.70
CA ILE A 986 83.21 1.31 -12.77
C ILE A 986 84.54 0.55 -12.88
N PHE A 987 85.01 0.24 -14.10
CA PHE A 987 86.34 -0.35 -14.31
C PHE A 987 87.47 0.49 -13.70
N LYS A 988 87.35 1.83 -13.72
CA LYS A 988 88.35 2.75 -13.17
C LYS A 988 88.33 2.77 -11.63
N GLN A 989 87.15 2.73 -10.99
CA GLN A 989 87.01 2.62 -9.53
C GLN A 989 87.55 1.28 -9.00
N VAL A 990 87.20 0.16 -9.65
CA VAL A 990 87.72 -1.17 -9.28
C VAL A 990 89.26 -1.21 -9.41
N ASN A 991 89.82 -0.56 -10.43
CA ASN A 991 91.27 -0.48 -10.61
C ASN A 991 91.96 0.45 -9.58
N GLN A 992 91.28 1.47 -9.04
CA GLN A 992 91.79 2.28 -7.93
C GLN A 992 91.89 1.48 -6.62
N PHE A 993 90.88 0.63 -6.32
CA PHE A 993 90.98 -0.35 -5.24
C PHE A 993 92.17 -1.31 -5.42
N TYR A 994 92.43 -1.73 -6.67
CA TYR A 994 93.54 -2.61 -7.01
C TYR A 994 94.92 -1.98 -6.73
N HIS A 995 95.09 -0.68 -7.00
CA HIS A 995 96.33 0.04 -6.70
C HIS A 995 96.63 0.17 -5.20
N ALA A 996 95.60 0.29 -4.35
CA ALA A 996 95.78 0.31 -2.90
C ALA A 996 96.35 -1.02 -2.35
N PHE A 997 96.01 -2.15 -2.99
CA PHE A 997 96.45 -3.49 -2.57
C PHE A 997 97.91 -3.78 -2.97
N ILE A 998 98.42 -3.15 -4.03
CA ILE A 998 99.75 -3.45 -4.64
C ILE A 998 100.94 -2.92 -3.81
N VAL A 999 100.71 -2.06 -2.81
CA VAL A 999 101.76 -1.63 -1.86
C VAL A 999 102.20 -2.78 -0.94
N ALA A 1000 101.36 -3.82 -0.77
CA ALA A 1000 101.64 -4.96 0.10
C ALA A 1000 102.27 -6.16 -0.65
N LYS A 1001 103.54 -6.44 -0.35
CA LYS A 1001 104.32 -7.67 -0.62
C LYS A 1001 104.56 -8.07 -2.09
N ARG A 1002 105.82 -7.88 -2.51
CA ARG A 1002 106.48 -8.75 -3.50
C ARG A 1002 106.54 -10.19 -2.99
N LEU A 1003 106.18 -11.17 -3.83
CA LEU A 1003 106.94 -12.44 -4.05
C LEU A 1003 106.37 -13.17 -5.28
N LYS A 1004 107.16 -14.07 -5.90
CA LYS A 1004 106.80 -14.72 -7.17
C LYS A 1004 105.92 -15.95 -6.97
N GLY A 1005 104.87 -16.11 -7.79
CA GLY A 1005 104.30 -17.45 -8.08
C GLY A 1005 102.78 -17.57 -8.19
N PHE A 1006 102.10 -16.80 -9.06
CA PHE A 1006 100.70 -17.07 -9.43
C PHE A 1006 100.37 -16.50 -10.82
N HIS A 1007 100.22 -17.35 -11.84
CA HIS A 1007 99.83 -16.88 -13.19
C HIS A 1007 98.40 -17.29 -13.59
N ASP A 1008 97.89 -18.42 -13.12
CA ASP A 1008 96.55 -18.91 -13.50
C ASP A 1008 95.42 -18.39 -12.60
N PHE A 1009 95.70 -18.12 -11.33
CA PHE A 1009 94.70 -17.58 -10.38
C PHE A 1009 94.20 -16.18 -10.78
N HIS A 1010 95.09 -15.32 -11.30
CA HIS A 1010 94.71 -14.04 -11.90
C HIS A 1010 93.83 -14.19 -13.16
N LYS A 1011 93.92 -15.32 -13.87
CA LYS A 1011 93.10 -15.60 -15.05
C LYS A 1011 91.67 -15.96 -14.64
N ILE A 1012 91.53 -16.80 -13.61
CA ILE A 1012 90.24 -17.18 -13.03
C ILE A 1012 89.57 -15.97 -12.36
N GLN A 1013 90.30 -15.17 -11.56
CA GLN A 1013 89.72 -13.98 -10.92
C GLN A 1013 89.34 -12.88 -11.93
N ARG A 1014 90.06 -12.70 -13.04
CA ARG A 1014 89.61 -11.79 -14.12
C ARG A 1014 88.33 -12.27 -14.81
N LEU A 1015 88.19 -13.59 -15.01
CA LEU A 1015 86.98 -14.18 -15.56
C LEU A 1015 85.79 -14.10 -14.58
N PHE A 1016 86.01 -14.30 -13.28
CA PHE A 1016 85.00 -14.05 -12.25
C PHE A 1016 84.59 -12.58 -12.24
N VAL A 1017 85.51 -11.63 -12.06
CA VAL A 1017 85.16 -10.20 -12.03
C VAL A 1017 84.49 -9.72 -13.33
N MET A 1018 84.86 -10.24 -14.51
CA MET A 1018 84.11 -9.97 -15.75
C MET A 1018 82.71 -10.62 -15.74
N LYS A 1019 82.58 -11.89 -15.33
CA LYS A 1019 81.29 -12.59 -15.27
C LYS A 1019 80.34 -11.94 -14.25
N ASP A 1020 80.85 -11.54 -13.10
CA ASP A 1020 80.12 -10.88 -12.02
C ASP A 1020 79.75 -9.44 -12.41
N SER A 1021 80.62 -8.72 -13.12
CA SER A 1021 80.32 -7.38 -13.65
C SER A 1021 79.30 -7.43 -14.80
N ILE A 1022 79.38 -8.43 -15.67
CA ILE A 1022 78.38 -8.67 -16.72
C ILE A 1022 77.07 -9.17 -16.11
N SER A 1023 77.09 -9.94 -15.03
CA SER A 1023 75.90 -10.31 -14.26
C SER A 1023 75.30 -9.09 -13.54
N LEU A 1024 76.11 -8.19 -12.99
CA LEU A 1024 75.64 -6.91 -12.44
C LEU A 1024 75.02 -6.00 -13.52
N LEU A 1025 75.45 -6.07 -14.78
CA LEU A 1025 74.76 -5.38 -15.88
C LEU A 1025 73.47 -6.10 -16.33
N LEU A 1026 73.53 -7.42 -16.55
CA LEU A 1026 72.39 -8.23 -17.05
C LEU A 1026 71.28 -8.43 -16.01
N ILE A 1027 71.61 -8.39 -14.71
CA ILE A 1027 70.66 -8.54 -13.61
C ILE A 1027 70.40 -7.18 -12.95
N GLY A 1028 71.43 -6.38 -12.70
CA GLY A 1028 71.29 -5.12 -11.96
C GLY A 1028 70.45 -4.06 -12.68
N LEU A 1029 70.61 -3.87 -14.00
CA LEU A 1029 69.76 -2.92 -14.75
C LEU A 1029 68.27 -3.32 -14.71
N PRO A 1030 67.85 -4.54 -15.09
CA PRO A 1030 66.46 -4.93 -14.95
C PRO A 1030 66.00 -4.95 -13.49
N PHE A 1031 66.83 -5.32 -12.51
CA PHE A 1031 66.44 -5.29 -11.09
C PHE A 1031 66.26 -3.85 -10.56
N GLN A 1032 67.04 -2.89 -11.03
CA GLN A 1032 66.94 -1.47 -10.65
C GLN A 1032 65.76 -0.78 -11.36
N VAL A 1033 65.45 -1.17 -12.60
CA VAL A 1033 64.19 -0.81 -13.28
C VAL A 1033 62.99 -1.45 -12.59
N SER A 1034 63.05 -2.73 -12.20
CA SER A 1034 62.03 -3.40 -11.39
C SER A 1034 61.84 -2.73 -10.04
N TRP A 1035 62.91 -2.33 -9.35
CA TRP A 1035 62.84 -1.59 -8.09
C TRP A 1035 62.19 -0.22 -8.27
N SER A 1036 62.49 0.49 -9.35
CA SER A 1036 61.85 1.76 -9.70
C SER A 1036 60.36 1.60 -10.01
N ILE A 1037 59.98 0.52 -10.71
CA ILE A 1037 58.58 0.15 -10.97
C ILE A 1037 57.87 -0.22 -9.67
N VAL A 1038 58.50 -1.00 -8.79
CA VAL A 1038 57.95 -1.39 -7.48
C VAL A 1038 57.80 -0.19 -6.55
N GLN A 1039 58.74 0.76 -6.53
CA GLN A 1039 58.55 2.03 -5.80
C GLN A 1039 57.40 2.85 -6.39
N ALA A 1040 57.25 2.91 -7.72
CA ALA A 1040 56.10 3.57 -8.33
C ALA A 1040 54.77 2.89 -7.95
N SER A 1041 54.69 1.56 -7.97
CA SER A 1041 53.51 0.80 -7.53
C SER A 1041 53.18 1.04 -6.05
N LEU A 1042 54.16 0.91 -5.16
CA LEU A 1042 53.98 1.14 -3.72
C LEU A 1042 53.58 2.58 -3.40
N SER A 1043 54.02 3.56 -4.20
CA SER A 1043 53.60 4.96 -4.06
C SER A 1043 52.13 5.21 -4.45
N GLN A 1044 51.53 4.36 -5.28
CA GLN A 1044 50.11 4.46 -5.63
C GLN A 1044 49.20 3.77 -4.61
N GLU A 1045 49.62 2.67 -3.99
CA GLU A 1045 48.82 2.02 -2.94
C GLU A 1045 48.75 2.87 -1.66
N TYR A 1046 49.81 3.61 -1.32
CA TYR A 1046 49.88 4.41 -0.09
C TYR A 1046 49.02 5.70 -0.08
N GLN A 1047 48.35 6.05 -1.20
CA GLN A 1047 47.37 7.14 -1.23
C GLN A 1047 45.91 6.66 -1.08
N PHE A 1048 45.63 5.36 -1.00
CA PHE A 1048 44.26 4.82 -0.98
C PHE A 1048 43.75 4.32 0.40
N SER A 1049 44.42 4.68 1.50
CA SER A 1049 44.01 4.27 2.86
C SER A 1049 44.25 5.36 3.92
N SER A 1050 43.28 6.26 4.12
CA SER A 1050 43.36 7.30 5.18
C SER A 1050 42.01 7.82 5.69
N LYS A 1051 41.01 6.95 5.94
CA LYS A 1051 39.80 7.27 6.74
C LYS A 1051 39.06 6.02 7.28
N ILE A 1052 39.62 5.35 8.28
CA ILE A 1052 38.88 4.48 9.23
C ILE A 1052 39.37 4.80 10.65
N ASP A 1053 38.45 4.87 11.62
CA ASP A 1053 38.67 5.54 12.89
C ASP A 1053 39.29 4.68 14.02
N SER A 1054 39.67 5.37 15.09
CA SER A 1054 40.75 5.10 16.01
C SER A 1054 40.31 4.38 17.29
N SER A 1055 39.82 3.13 17.17
CA SER A 1055 39.47 2.32 18.36
C SER A 1055 39.91 0.84 18.38
N GLN A 1056 40.27 0.22 17.24
CA GLN A 1056 40.70 -1.19 17.21
C GLN A 1056 42.16 -1.43 16.74
N ALA A 1057 42.88 -0.39 16.32
CA ALA A 1057 44.22 -0.51 15.75
C ALA A 1057 45.32 -0.98 16.74
N SER A 1058 45.03 -1.08 18.05
CA SER A 1058 46.01 -1.40 19.10
C SER A 1058 46.09 -2.88 19.51
N LYS A 1059 45.31 -3.78 18.89
CA LYS A 1059 45.29 -5.22 19.24
C LYS A 1059 45.64 -6.21 18.12
N VAL A 1060 45.89 -5.75 16.89
CA VAL A 1060 46.25 -6.60 15.74
C VAL A 1060 47.71 -6.42 15.30
N GLN A 1061 48.33 -5.29 15.65
CA GLN A 1061 49.70 -4.96 15.23
C GLN A 1061 50.80 -5.82 15.88
N SER A 1062 50.46 -6.68 16.85
CA SER A 1062 51.38 -7.57 17.58
C SER A 1062 51.47 -9.00 17.04
N SER A 1063 50.70 -9.39 16.02
CA SER A 1063 50.69 -10.76 15.48
C SER A 1063 51.32 -10.94 14.10
N ALA A 1064 51.56 -9.86 13.35
CA ALA A 1064 52.05 -9.92 11.97
C ALA A 1064 53.59 -9.88 11.83
N MET A 1065 54.32 -9.52 12.88
CA MET A 1065 55.78 -9.33 12.85
C MET A 1065 56.57 -10.56 13.36
N ALA A 1066 55.94 -11.74 13.31
CA ALA A 1066 56.40 -12.97 13.98
C ALA A 1066 56.71 -14.15 13.04
N SER A 1067 56.92 -13.89 11.74
CA SER A 1067 57.43 -14.88 10.79
C SER A 1067 58.52 -14.27 9.90
N PHE A 1068 59.49 -15.11 9.49
CA PHE A 1068 60.67 -14.73 8.68
C PHE A 1068 61.67 -13.74 9.30
N THR A 1069 62.03 -13.98 10.57
CA THR A 1069 63.46 -14.02 10.92
C THR A 1069 63.83 -15.46 11.28
N THR A 1070 65.03 -15.91 10.92
CA THR A 1070 65.58 -17.22 11.31
C THR A 1070 66.83 -17.02 12.15
N ASP A 1071 66.96 -17.78 13.23
CA ASP A 1071 67.96 -17.54 14.27
C ASP A 1071 69.41 -17.67 13.76
N ILE A 1072 70.24 -16.69 14.13
CA ILE A 1072 71.64 -16.93 14.48
C ILE A 1072 71.80 -16.50 15.95
N LYS A 1073 71.88 -17.47 16.85
CA LYS A 1073 72.06 -17.23 18.29
C LYS A 1073 73.43 -16.64 18.60
N LEU A 1074 73.44 -15.59 19.42
CA LEU A 1074 74.55 -15.20 20.28
C LEU A 1074 73.97 -14.63 21.59
N ASP A 1075 74.11 -15.37 22.69
CA ASP A 1075 73.67 -14.94 24.02
C ASP A 1075 74.63 -13.88 24.60
N LEU A 1076 74.08 -12.88 25.32
CA LEU A 1076 74.63 -12.26 26.56
C LEU A 1076 73.59 -11.23 27.12
N PRO A 1077 73.54 -10.95 28.44
CA PRO A 1077 72.32 -10.42 29.08
C PRO A 1077 72.32 -8.93 29.50
N ASN A 1078 71.10 -8.40 29.62
CA ASN A 1078 70.61 -7.37 30.56
C ASN A 1078 71.58 -6.29 31.11
N THR A 1079 71.45 -5.07 30.59
CA THR A 1079 71.40 -3.83 31.39
C THR A 1079 70.37 -2.86 30.78
N GLY A 1080 69.59 -2.15 31.59
CA GLY A 1080 68.45 -1.32 31.11
C GLY A 1080 68.50 0.16 31.49
N ARG A 1081 67.49 0.92 31.01
CA ARG A 1081 67.40 2.40 30.97
C ARG A 1081 68.42 3.01 29.99
N TRP A 1082 68.05 3.98 29.14
CA TRP A 1082 67.67 5.35 29.51
C TRP A 1082 66.56 5.93 28.61
N SER A 1083 66.08 7.13 28.94
CA SER A 1083 65.01 7.83 28.21
C SER A 1083 65.54 8.83 27.17
N SER A 1084 64.69 9.14 26.18
CA SER A 1084 64.52 10.47 25.55
C SER A 1084 65.76 11.27 25.08
N SER A 1085 65.93 11.42 23.76
CA SER A 1085 66.06 12.75 23.10
C SER A 1085 66.34 12.71 21.59
N ILE A 1086 65.65 13.60 20.85
CA ILE A 1086 66.11 14.36 19.67
C ILE A 1086 66.35 13.64 18.31
N GLU A 1087 65.53 14.07 17.35
CA GLU A 1087 65.81 14.38 15.92
C GLU A 1087 67.05 13.81 15.21
N ARG A 1088 66.84 13.02 14.16
CA ARG A 1088 67.01 13.46 12.75
C ARG A 1088 66.37 12.50 11.75
#